data_AF-A0A2H3BZ08-F1
#
_entry.id   AF-A0A2H3BZ08-F1
#
_cell.length_a   1.000
_cell.length_b   1.000
_cell.length_c   1.000
_cell.angle_alpha   90.00
_cell.angle_beta   90.00
_cell.angle_gamma   90.00
#
_symmetry.space_group_name_H-M   'P 1'
#
loop_
_entity.id
_entity.type
_entity.pdbx_description
1 polymer ?
#
loop_
_entity_poly.entity_id
_entity_poly.type
_entity_poly.pdbx_seq_one_letter_code
_entity_poly.pdbx_strand_id
1 'polypeptide(L)'
;MTGGSFTSLGTNEANAGKLTGHAYIYGPKHLHLPILTIGFLGIQLFWSVEQSYGSPYLLSLGLSKSTMAMVFVAGPLSGLIVQPLIGVLADGCTSRWGRRRPYMMGGVLICISAMLLLGWTRQVGAWFTSKQSLVVWLGVLSIYFIDFSINAVMAVDRALLVDTLPASQQPAANAWAAAMFSLGSVIGFFIGNLDLPSLLPFLGHAELEVFSIIVSVLLLAGHVSMALLVKEKVLLTTVPGPKGPLIRTFIQQFKTIVTNIRTLPRVIKQICIIQFFTWISWFPLLFYTTLYIGDLHKREYYTSLLLTESIGPSTLGLINSTVVSRQDDTDALEAESTRLGSRALFFSSILALSTNVLLPFFIIKTRRKSARHLNAGYDSTRVRNETDGYTSTRTAAGKLWASWSIPDAIKVHLASLWAVSHAVFAGCMLATFFTSSVKGATVLITVTGFSWAIVQWAPFALLGEAILTEPTSGAGDPGVIMLTDTRSFNAGVEEVVFEDPDHDSDSDAESDRKDRESSRARLMGNPDAGVSRADISGTRAGLDEDEEDGEDGEDAVLVGRRRPDLEIGETGEGVTTEDLSAKAGIILGIHNIFVVIPQFLVTGVSSIIFAVFDTDTRDSSSANNGVGAANAMNAAGSNSVVYVFRIGGIAALIAFVLSWRLAKELRHR
;
A
#
# COMPACT_ATOMS: atom_id res chain seq x y z
N MET A 1 1.80 -2.61 6.25
CA MET A 1 0.97 -2.68 5.02
C MET A 1 0.96 -1.32 4.33
N THR A 2 1.77 -1.16 3.30
CA THR A 2 1.89 0.08 2.50
C THR A 2 1.34 -0.15 1.09
N GLY A 3 0.61 0.83 0.57
CA GLY A 3 -0.15 0.75 -0.69
C GLY A 3 0.70 0.92 -1.95
N GLY A 4 1.83 0.24 -2.07
CA GLY A 4 2.81 0.42 -3.16
C GLY A 4 2.37 -0.15 -4.52
N SER A 5 1.22 0.25 -5.04
CA SER A 5 0.86 0.01 -6.45
C SER A 5 1.52 1.07 -7.31
N PHE A 6 2.81 0.90 -7.58
CA PHE A 6 3.53 1.65 -8.61
C PHE A 6 3.56 0.82 -9.89
N THR A 7 2.58 1.05 -10.76
CA THR A 7 2.74 0.76 -12.20
C THR A 7 3.96 1.51 -12.72
N SER A 8 4.75 0.86 -13.57
CA SER A 8 5.81 1.52 -14.33
C SER A 8 5.20 2.71 -15.07
N LEU A 9 5.66 3.94 -14.77
CA LEU A 9 5.24 5.12 -15.49
C LEU A 9 5.63 4.95 -16.96
N GLY A 10 4.66 5.11 -17.86
CA GLY A 10 4.84 4.91 -19.30
C GLY A 10 6.05 5.68 -19.80
N THR A 11 7.02 4.97 -20.36
CA THR A 11 8.10 5.60 -21.13
C THR A 11 7.52 5.99 -22.49
N ASN A 12 7.38 7.29 -22.75
CA ASN A 12 6.97 7.84 -24.05
C ASN A 12 7.57 7.04 -25.20
N GLU A 13 6.76 6.68 -26.19
CA GLU A 13 7.06 5.66 -27.22
C GLU A 13 8.37 5.89 -28.00
N ALA A 14 8.87 7.12 -28.04
CA ALA A 14 10.14 7.47 -28.67
C ALA A 14 11.41 6.90 -27.98
N ASN A 15 11.34 6.35 -26.76
CA ASN A 15 12.53 5.87 -26.01
C ASN A 15 12.33 4.59 -25.16
N ALA A 16 11.27 3.81 -25.39
CA ALA A 16 11.03 2.57 -24.63
C ALA A 16 12.07 1.48 -24.98
N GLY A 17 12.84 1.02 -23.98
CA GLY A 17 13.82 -0.07 -24.18
C GLY A 17 13.14 -1.39 -24.55
N LYS A 18 13.65 -2.08 -25.58
CA LYS A 18 12.98 -3.24 -26.18
C LYS A 18 12.93 -4.44 -25.22
N LEU A 19 11.77 -4.67 -24.61
CA LEU A 19 11.49 -5.87 -23.81
C LEU A 19 11.39 -7.10 -24.73
N THR A 20 11.96 -8.24 -24.30
CA THR A 20 11.84 -9.52 -25.01
C THR A 20 11.45 -10.67 -24.08
N GLY A 21 10.94 -11.74 -24.70
CA GLY A 21 10.32 -12.86 -24.02
C GLY A 21 8.83 -12.65 -23.71
N HIS A 22 8.15 -13.73 -23.35
CA HIS A 22 6.79 -13.70 -22.81
C HIS A 22 6.83 -13.91 -21.30
N ALA A 23 5.94 -13.22 -20.57
CA ALA A 23 5.67 -13.57 -19.19
C ALA A 23 4.86 -14.88 -19.15
N TYR A 24 5.22 -15.80 -18.25
CA TYR A 24 4.56 -17.10 -18.11
C TYR A 24 4.73 -17.63 -16.69
N ILE A 25 3.76 -18.38 -16.18
CA ILE A 25 3.82 -18.99 -14.85
C ILE A 25 3.83 -20.51 -15.02
N TYR A 26 4.83 -21.17 -14.44
CA TYR A 26 4.92 -22.63 -14.45
C TYR A 26 3.85 -23.27 -13.55
N GLY A 27 3.39 -24.46 -13.93
CA GLY A 27 2.36 -25.22 -13.22
C GLY A 27 0.95 -25.04 -13.78
N PRO A 28 -0.06 -25.68 -13.17
CA PRO A 28 -1.43 -25.66 -13.64
C PRO A 28 -2.11 -24.31 -13.40
N LYS A 29 -3.01 -23.91 -14.31
CA LYS A 29 -3.65 -22.57 -14.34
C LYS A 29 -4.28 -22.12 -13.01
N HIS A 30 -4.80 -23.05 -12.21
CA HIS A 30 -5.43 -22.73 -10.92
C HIS A 30 -4.40 -22.36 -9.82
N LEU A 31 -3.13 -22.71 -9.97
CA LEU A 31 -2.05 -22.31 -9.05
C LEU A 31 -1.35 -21.01 -9.47
N HIS A 32 -1.63 -20.47 -10.67
CA HIS A 32 -0.92 -19.29 -11.18
C HIS A 32 -1.02 -18.07 -10.25
N LEU A 33 -2.22 -17.73 -9.77
CA LEU A 33 -2.41 -16.61 -8.85
C LEU A 33 -1.84 -16.88 -7.44
N PRO A 34 -2.06 -18.06 -6.81
CA PRO A 34 -1.36 -18.43 -5.58
C PRO A 34 0.18 -18.35 -5.67
N ILE A 35 0.77 -18.91 -6.72
CA ILE A 35 2.24 -18.91 -6.94
C ILE A 35 2.78 -17.48 -7.09
N LEU A 36 2.06 -16.62 -7.80
CA LEU A 36 2.45 -15.22 -8.00
C LEU A 36 2.30 -14.35 -6.74
N THR A 37 1.55 -14.81 -5.74
CA THR A 37 1.21 -14.02 -4.54
C THR A 37 1.78 -14.59 -3.24
N ILE A 38 2.44 -15.75 -3.27
CA ILE A 38 2.98 -16.41 -2.07
C ILE A 38 4.04 -15.58 -1.33
N GLY A 39 4.76 -14.68 -2.02
CA GLY A 39 5.71 -13.75 -1.40
C GLY A 39 5.06 -12.86 -0.33
N PHE A 40 3.85 -12.36 -0.59
CA PHE A 40 3.09 -11.52 0.35
C PHE A 40 2.75 -12.23 1.67
N LEU A 41 2.60 -13.57 1.66
CA LEU A 41 2.41 -14.34 2.90
C LEU A 41 3.69 -14.31 3.74
N GLY A 42 4.85 -14.56 3.12
CA GLY A 42 6.15 -14.50 3.79
C GLY A 42 6.47 -13.11 4.34
N ILE A 43 6.17 -12.06 3.56
CA ILE A 43 6.32 -10.67 4.00
C ILE A 43 5.48 -10.38 5.26
N GLN A 44 4.22 -10.85 5.29
CA GLN A 44 3.38 -10.62 6.46
C GLN A 44 3.82 -11.43 7.68
N LEU A 45 4.41 -12.62 7.51
CA LEU A 45 5.00 -13.36 8.63
C LEU A 45 6.11 -12.54 9.31
N PHE A 46 7.01 -11.93 8.52
CA PHE A 46 8.04 -11.02 9.02
C PHE A 46 7.46 -9.85 9.81
N TRP A 47 6.48 -9.14 9.25
CA TRP A 47 5.78 -8.06 9.95
C TRP A 47 5.02 -8.53 11.19
N SER A 48 4.60 -9.79 11.26
CA SER A 48 3.93 -10.33 12.46
C SER A 48 4.92 -10.52 13.61
N VAL A 49 6.17 -10.93 13.33
CA VAL A 49 7.26 -10.92 14.33
C VAL A 49 7.50 -9.50 14.82
N GLU A 50 7.65 -8.54 13.90
CA GLU A 50 7.95 -7.15 14.25
C GLU A 50 6.84 -6.50 15.11
N GLN A 51 5.58 -6.69 14.73
CA GLN A 51 4.41 -6.16 15.44
C GLN A 51 4.18 -6.81 16.81
N SER A 52 4.51 -8.09 16.97
CA SER A 52 4.30 -8.80 18.24
C SER A 52 5.51 -8.80 19.17
N TYR A 53 6.74 -8.97 18.65
CA TYR A 53 7.98 -9.08 19.42
C TYR A 53 8.89 -7.84 19.36
N GLY A 54 8.78 -6.97 18.34
CA GLY A 54 9.72 -5.87 18.14
C GLY A 54 9.83 -4.92 19.33
N SER A 55 8.69 -4.44 19.85
CA SER A 55 8.66 -3.54 21.01
C SER A 55 9.15 -4.21 22.30
N PRO A 56 8.66 -5.39 22.72
CA PRO A 56 9.22 -6.10 23.88
C PRO A 56 10.72 -6.38 23.75
N TYR A 57 11.18 -6.81 22.57
CA TYR A 57 12.58 -7.14 22.37
C TYR A 57 13.50 -5.93 22.53
N LEU A 58 13.17 -4.79 21.90
CA LEU A 58 13.94 -3.56 22.07
C LEU A 58 14.03 -3.12 23.54
N LEU A 59 12.93 -3.21 24.30
CA LEU A 59 12.95 -2.91 25.74
C LEU A 59 13.85 -3.90 26.49
N SER A 60 13.81 -5.20 26.16
CA SER A 60 14.66 -6.25 26.74
C SER A 60 16.16 -6.11 26.38
N LEU A 61 16.51 -5.31 25.37
CA LEU A 61 17.90 -4.92 25.09
C LEU A 61 18.36 -3.72 25.95
N GLY A 62 17.44 -3.03 26.61
CA GLY A 62 17.70 -1.85 27.46
C GLY A 62 17.32 -0.51 26.84
N LEU A 63 16.51 -0.46 25.77
CA LEU A 63 15.97 0.81 25.28
C LEU A 63 14.85 1.30 26.21
N SER A 64 14.74 2.62 26.38
CA SER A 64 13.53 3.25 26.95
C SER A 64 12.36 3.17 25.97
N LYS A 65 11.10 3.24 26.45
CA LYS A 65 9.92 3.31 25.57
C LYS A 65 10.01 4.48 24.57
N SER A 66 10.60 5.61 24.97
CA SER A 66 10.89 6.76 24.09
C SER A 66 11.88 6.42 22.97
N THR A 67 13.01 5.80 23.30
CA THR A 67 14.03 5.43 22.31
C THR A 67 13.48 4.36 21.37
N MET A 68 12.76 3.37 21.91
CA MET A 68 12.09 2.30 21.16
C MET A 68 11.10 2.86 20.13
N ALA A 69 10.28 3.85 20.50
CA ALA A 69 9.43 4.55 19.54
C ALA A 69 10.24 5.13 18.37
N MET A 70 11.34 5.84 18.66
CA MET A 70 12.19 6.44 17.62
C MET A 70 12.83 5.41 16.66
N VAL A 71 13.04 4.15 17.09
CA VAL A 71 13.54 3.09 16.19
C VAL A 71 12.51 2.76 15.11
N PHE A 72 11.22 2.73 15.44
CA PHE A 72 10.13 2.50 14.48
C PHE A 72 9.91 3.66 13.48
N VAL A 73 10.77 4.69 13.47
CA VAL A 73 10.88 5.61 12.32
C VAL A 73 11.42 4.88 11.07
N ALA A 74 12.12 3.74 11.23
CA ALA A 74 12.62 2.93 10.12
C ALA A 74 11.54 2.54 9.10
N GLY A 75 10.37 2.07 9.55
CA GLY A 75 9.24 1.69 8.71
C GLY A 75 8.76 2.78 7.76
N PRO A 76 8.30 3.95 8.24
CA PRO A 76 7.90 5.04 7.36
C PRO A 76 9.07 5.64 6.55
N LEU A 77 10.29 5.64 7.09
CA LEU A 77 11.48 6.10 6.36
C LEU A 77 11.79 5.21 5.15
N SER A 78 11.69 3.89 5.32
CA SER A 78 11.84 2.93 4.21
C SER A 78 10.70 3.06 3.19
N GLY A 79 9.46 3.24 3.65
CA GLY A 79 8.30 3.48 2.78
C GLY A 79 8.46 4.72 1.89
N LEU A 80 9.07 5.79 2.43
CA LEU A 80 9.31 7.04 1.70
C LEU A 80 10.49 6.95 0.71
N ILE A 81 11.59 6.31 1.11
CA ILE A 81 12.86 6.33 0.36
C ILE A 81 13.02 5.09 -0.52
N VAL A 82 12.78 3.90 0.02
CA VAL A 82 13.12 2.65 -0.64
C VAL A 82 12.14 2.31 -1.75
N GLN A 83 10.84 2.59 -1.59
CA GLN A 83 9.84 2.23 -2.61
C GLN A 83 10.07 2.95 -3.96
N PRO A 84 10.32 4.28 -4.01
CA PRO A 84 10.69 4.94 -5.28
C PRO A 84 12.08 4.53 -5.79
N LEU A 85 13.05 4.36 -4.88
CA LEU A 85 14.42 3.97 -5.21
C LEU A 85 14.49 2.59 -5.89
N ILE A 86 13.85 1.58 -5.29
CA ILE A 86 13.85 0.22 -5.82
C ILE A 86 13.06 0.11 -7.12
N GLY A 87 12.03 0.94 -7.32
CA GLY A 87 11.33 1.09 -8.60
C GLY A 87 12.31 1.46 -9.72
N VAL A 88 13.04 2.58 -9.56
CA VAL A 88 14.03 3.05 -10.54
C VAL A 88 15.16 2.03 -10.77
N LEU A 89 15.67 1.42 -9.70
CA LEU A 89 16.74 0.40 -9.79
C LEU A 89 16.27 -0.86 -10.53
N ALA A 90 15.11 -1.39 -10.16
CA ALA A 90 14.56 -2.58 -10.80
C ALA A 90 14.15 -2.28 -12.25
N ASP A 91 13.55 -1.13 -12.55
CA ASP A 91 13.16 -0.75 -13.91
C ASP A 91 14.34 -0.73 -14.89
N GLY A 92 15.53 -0.32 -14.43
CA GLY A 92 16.77 -0.32 -15.21
C GLY A 92 17.49 -1.67 -15.33
N CYS A 93 16.94 -2.76 -14.78
CA CYS A 93 17.64 -4.04 -14.69
C CYS A 93 17.66 -4.83 -16.01
N THR A 94 18.87 -5.15 -16.49
CA THR A 94 19.14 -5.95 -17.70
C THR A 94 19.49 -7.41 -17.39
N SER A 95 19.21 -7.90 -16.17
CA SER A 95 19.59 -9.25 -15.75
C SER A 95 18.89 -10.36 -16.53
N ARG A 96 19.63 -11.41 -16.86
CA ARG A 96 19.11 -12.65 -17.50
C ARG A 96 18.05 -13.39 -16.66
N TRP A 97 17.94 -13.08 -15.36
CA TRP A 97 16.91 -13.66 -14.48
C TRP A 97 15.57 -12.91 -14.54
N GLY A 98 15.50 -11.81 -15.29
CA GLY A 98 14.35 -10.90 -15.31
C GLY A 98 14.67 -9.56 -14.61
N ARG A 99 13.75 -8.62 -14.76
CA ARG A 99 13.88 -7.24 -14.31
C ARG A 99 13.69 -7.09 -12.79
N ARG A 100 12.71 -7.79 -12.23
CA ARG A 100 12.28 -7.71 -10.82
C ARG A 100 13.03 -8.70 -9.94
N ARG A 101 13.13 -9.97 -10.37
CA ARG A 101 13.57 -11.08 -9.49
C ARG A 101 14.95 -10.96 -8.83
N PRO A 102 15.99 -10.36 -9.44
CA PRO A 102 17.27 -10.15 -8.75
C PRO A 102 17.13 -9.28 -7.50
N TYR A 103 16.34 -8.19 -7.58
CA TYR A 103 16.11 -7.28 -6.46
C TYR A 103 15.20 -7.90 -5.40
N MET A 104 14.20 -8.68 -5.80
CA MET A 104 13.36 -9.49 -4.91
C MET A 104 14.23 -10.43 -4.06
N MET A 105 15.06 -11.27 -4.70
CA MET A 105 15.92 -12.22 -3.99
C MET A 105 17.01 -11.54 -3.16
N GLY A 106 17.62 -10.45 -3.66
CA GLY A 106 18.59 -9.66 -2.90
C GLY A 106 17.97 -9.07 -1.63
N GLY A 107 16.77 -8.50 -1.72
CA GLY A 107 16.01 -8.01 -0.58
C GLY A 107 15.69 -9.11 0.43
N VAL A 108 15.25 -10.28 -0.01
CA VAL A 108 14.95 -11.45 0.85
C VAL A 108 16.19 -11.93 1.60
N LEU A 109 17.37 -11.97 0.97
CA LEU A 109 18.61 -12.37 1.64
C LEU A 109 19.02 -11.36 2.72
N ILE A 110 18.81 -10.06 2.49
CA ILE A 110 19.04 -9.01 3.50
C ILE A 110 18.01 -9.14 4.64
N CYS A 111 16.73 -9.36 4.33
CA CYS A 111 15.67 -9.59 5.31
C CYS A 111 16.04 -10.73 6.25
N ILE A 112 16.40 -11.89 5.71
CA ILE A 112 16.76 -13.10 6.47
C ILE A 112 18.00 -12.83 7.34
N SER A 113 19.05 -12.24 6.76
CA SER A 113 20.28 -11.94 7.50
C SER A 113 20.02 -11.00 8.69
N ALA A 114 19.19 -9.97 8.49
CA ALA A 114 18.82 -9.02 9.53
C ALA A 114 17.84 -9.59 10.57
N MET A 115 16.91 -10.47 10.17
CA MET A 115 15.97 -11.14 11.07
C MET A 115 16.66 -12.19 11.95
N LEU A 116 17.60 -12.95 11.40
CA LEU A 116 18.46 -13.82 12.21
C LEU A 116 19.40 -13.01 13.11
N LEU A 117 19.97 -11.89 12.61
CA LEU A 117 20.73 -11.00 13.49
C LEU A 117 19.87 -10.43 14.63
N LEU A 118 18.59 -10.11 14.37
CA LEU A 118 17.64 -9.67 15.39
C LEU A 118 17.32 -10.77 16.42
N GLY A 119 17.17 -12.03 16.00
CA GLY A 119 16.99 -13.15 16.92
C GLY A 119 18.18 -13.33 17.87
N TRP A 120 19.40 -13.28 17.33
CA TRP A 120 20.64 -13.61 18.03
C TRP A 120 21.52 -12.38 18.41
N THR A 121 20.94 -11.17 18.57
CA THR A 121 21.76 -9.95 18.81
C THR A 121 22.67 -10.07 20.03
N ARG A 122 22.21 -10.72 21.10
CA ARG A 122 22.94 -10.89 22.36
C ARG A 122 24.17 -11.78 22.15
N GLN A 123 24.00 -12.91 21.46
CA GLN A 123 25.05 -13.87 21.16
C GLN A 123 26.07 -13.29 20.17
N VAL A 124 25.60 -12.66 19.09
CA VAL A 124 26.49 -12.03 18.10
C VAL A 124 27.25 -10.85 18.71
N GLY A 125 26.62 -10.02 19.53
CA GLY A 125 27.29 -8.92 20.23
C GLY A 125 28.37 -9.42 21.19
N ALA A 126 28.10 -10.51 21.92
CA ALA A 126 29.04 -11.14 22.85
C ALA A 126 30.32 -11.67 22.18
N TRP A 127 30.31 -12.00 20.88
CA TRP A 127 31.52 -12.37 20.14
C TRP A 127 32.51 -11.21 19.98
N PHE A 128 32.04 -9.96 20.01
CA PHE A 128 32.87 -8.77 19.82
C PHE A 128 33.14 -8.00 21.12
N THR A 129 32.17 -7.95 22.04
CA THR A 129 32.33 -7.20 23.30
C THR A 129 31.30 -7.58 24.35
N SER A 130 31.67 -7.43 25.63
CA SER A 130 30.73 -7.50 26.77
C SER A 130 29.91 -6.22 26.96
N LYS A 131 30.10 -5.18 26.13
CA LYS A 131 29.36 -3.91 26.21
C LYS A 131 27.95 -4.04 25.62
N GLN A 132 26.92 -3.91 26.48
CA GLN A 132 25.50 -3.89 26.10
C GLN A 132 25.18 -2.86 24.99
N SER A 133 25.93 -1.75 24.90
CA SER A 133 25.76 -0.75 23.84
C SER A 133 25.91 -1.30 22.42
N LEU A 134 26.75 -2.34 22.20
CA LEU A 134 26.85 -2.96 20.88
C LEU A 134 25.63 -3.82 20.58
N VAL A 135 25.14 -4.60 21.56
CA VAL A 135 23.94 -5.43 21.41
C VAL A 135 22.72 -4.55 21.07
N VAL A 136 22.55 -3.44 21.78
CA VAL A 136 21.54 -2.40 21.50
C VAL A 136 21.68 -1.87 20.07
N TRP A 137 22.88 -1.49 19.66
CA TRP A 137 23.13 -0.96 18.31
C TRP A 137 22.84 -2.00 17.22
N LEU A 138 23.23 -3.26 17.41
CA LEU A 138 22.95 -4.37 16.49
C LEU A 138 21.44 -4.64 16.36
N GLY A 139 20.68 -4.58 17.47
CA GLY A 139 19.22 -4.74 17.44
C GLY A 139 18.52 -3.62 16.68
N VAL A 140 18.91 -2.36 16.92
CA VAL A 140 18.40 -1.20 16.17
C VAL A 140 18.76 -1.32 14.68
N LEU A 141 20.01 -1.64 14.36
CA LEU A 141 20.47 -1.83 12.98
C LEU A 141 19.70 -2.94 12.26
N SER A 142 19.39 -4.04 12.96
CA SER A 142 18.63 -5.15 12.42
C SER A 142 17.21 -4.73 12.03
N ILE A 143 16.50 -3.99 12.89
CA ILE A 143 15.16 -3.47 12.56
C ILE A 143 15.23 -2.54 11.34
N TYR A 144 16.21 -1.63 11.29
CA TYR A 144 16.39 -0.77 10.11
C TYR A 144 16.63 -1.59 8.82
N PHE A 145 17.46 -2.63 8.86
CA PHE A 145 17.65 -3.49 7.69
C PHE A 145 16.41 -4.32 7.34
N ILE A 146 15.67 -4.84 8.32
CA ILE A 146 14.39 -5.54 8.10
C ILE A 146 13.42 -4.61 7.38
N ASP A 147 13.15 -3.42 7.92
CA ASP A 147 12.20 -2.45 7.35
C ASP A 147 12.58 -2.03 5.93
N PHE A 148 13.85 -1.66 5.72
CA PHE A 148 14.34 -1.21 4.42
C PHE A 148 14.29 -2.34 3.38
N SER A 149 14.71 -3.55 3.73
CA SER A 149 14.71 -4.66 2.78
C SER A 149 13.31 -5.23 2.53
N ILE A 150 12.45 -5.33 3.54
CA ILE A 150 11.09 -5.90 3.37
C ILE A 150 10.18 -4.95 2.56
N ASN A 151 10.33 -3.64 2.70
CA ASN A 151 9.66 -2.67 1.83
C ASN A 151 10.20 -2.70 0.38
N ALA A 152 11.48 -3.01 0.18
CA ALA A 152 12.04 -3.26 -1.15
C ALA A 152 11.41 -4.50 -1.80
N VAL A 153 11.39 -5.64 -1.08
CA VAL A 153 10.79 -6.90 -1.55
C VAL A 153 9.31 -6.68 -1.90
N MET A 154 8.54 -6.03 -1.03
CA MET A 154 7.12 -5.74 -1.29
C MET A 154 6.86 -4.93 -2.56
N ALA A 155 7.65 -3.87 -2.79
CA ALA A 155 7.49 -3.04 -3.98
C ALA A 155 7.80 -3.83 -5.26
N VAL A 156 8.83 -4.69 -5.21
CA VAL A 156 9.24 -5.55 -6.32
C VAL A 156 8.21 -6.67 -6.58
N ASP A 157 7.66 -7.30 -5.53
CA ASP A 157 6.59 -8.31 -5.63
C ASP A 157 5.33 -7.73 -6.28
N ARG A 158 4.91 -6.53 -5.87
CA ARG A 158 3.76 -5.84 -6.49
C ARG A 158 4.02 -5.48 -7.94
N ALA A 159 5.22 -4.99 -8.26
CA ALA A 159 5.60 -4.70 -9.64
C ALA A 159 5.63 -5.98 -10.50
N LEU A 160 6.15 -7.08 -9.97
CA LEU A 160 6.19 -8.38 -10.67
C LEU A 160 4.77 -8.94 -10.90
N LEU A 161 3.84 -8.77 -9.96
CA LEU A 161 2.43 -9.15 -10.12
C LEU A 161 1.77 -8.41 -11.30
N VAL A 162 2.00 -7.10 -11.40
CA VAL A 162 1.47 -6.25 -12.48
C VAL A 162 2.16 -6.53 -13.82
N ASP A 163 3.49 -6.66 -13.83
CA ASP A 163 4.30 -6.92 -15.03
C ASP A 163 4.03 -8.32 -15.65
N THR A 164 3.57 -9.29 -14.85
CA THR A 164 3.31 -10.67 -15.29
C THR A 164 1.92 -10.88 -15.87
N LEU A 165 0.90 -10.14 -15.40
CA LEU A 165 -0.50 -10.43 -15.70
C LEU A 165 -1.17 -9.39 -16.61
N PRO A 166 -2.05 -9.81 -17.54
CA PRO A 166 -2.88 -8.89 -18.31
C PRO A 166 -3.84 -8.13 -17.37
N ALA A 167 -4.18 -6.89 -17.73
CA ALA A 167 -4.97 -5.98 -16.91
C ALA A 167 -6.30 -6.58 -16.40
N SER A 168 -6.94 -7.47 -17.15
CA SER A 168 -8.17 -8.17 -16.73
C SER A 168 -7.98 -9.08 -15.51
N GLN A 169 -6.80 -9.67 -15.32
CA GLN A 169 -6.48 -10.58 -14.22
C GLN A 169 -5.88 -9.88 -12.98
N GLN A 170 -5.36 -8.66 -13.13
CA GLN A 170 -4.74 -7.91 -12.04
C GLN A 170 -5.66 -7.68 -10.82
N PRO A 171 -6.98 -7.41 -10.96
CA PRO A 171 -7.88 -7.32 -9.80
C PRO A 171 -7.98 -8.63 -9.01
N ALA A 172 -8.02 -9.77 -9.68
CA ALA A 172 -8.05 -11.09 -9.05
C ALA A 172 -6.72 -11.41 -8.34
N ALA A 173 -5.59 -11.03 -8.94
CA ALA A 173 -4.27 -11.18 -8.34
C ALA A 173 -4.09 -10.31 -7.09
N ASN A 174 -4.57 -9.06 -7.11
CA ASN A 174 -4.57 -8.19 -5.93
C ASN A 174 -5.45 -8.75 -4.80
N ALA A 175 -6.58 -9.38 -5.12
CA ALA A 175 -7.41 -10.08 -4.12
C ALA A 175 -6.66 -11.29 -3.52
N TRP A 176 -5.94 -12.06 -4.32
CA TRP A 176 -5.07 -13.14 -3.83
C TRP A 176 -3.93 -12.62 -2.96
N ALA A 177 -3.28 -11.51 -3.32
CA ALA A 177 -2.26 -10.87 -2.49
C ALA A 177 -2.83 -10.45 -1.11
N ALA A 178 -4.02 -9.82 -1.09
CA ALA A 178 -4.70 -9.47 0.16
C ALA A 178 -5.10 -10.69 1.02
N ALA A 179 -5.46 -11.81 0.39
CA ALA A 179 -5.68 -13.08 1.07
C ALA A 179 -4.38 -13.66 1.64
N MET A 180 -3.26 -13.57 0.92
CA MET A 180 -1.94 -14.01 1.38
C MET A 180 -1.44 -13.19 2.57
N PHE A 181 -1.64 -11.86 2.57
CA PHE A 181 -1.46 -11.05 3.78
C PHE A 181 -2.35 -11.55 4.93
N SER A 182 -3.67 -11.65 4.72
CA SER A 182 -4.61 -12.04 5.79
C SER A 182 -4.26 -13.41 6.41
N LEU A 183 -3.87 -14.38 5.58
CA LEU A 183 -3.42 -15.70 6.02
C LEU A 183 -2.07 -15.64 6.76
N GLY A 184 -1.12 -14.85 6.25
CA GLY A 184 0.17 -14.62 6.89
C GLY A 184 0.04 -13.99 8.29
N SER A 185 -0.90 -13.06 8.50
CA SER A 185 -1.16 -12.48 9.83
C SER A 185 -1.73 -13.51 10.81
N VAL A 186 -2.63 -14.39 10.35
CA VAL A 186 -3.19 -15.46 11.21
C VAL A 186 -2.10 -16.46 11.59
N ILE A 187 -1.31 -16.94 10.63
CA ILE A 187 -0.21 -17.88 10.89
C ILE A 187 0.87 -17.24 11.78
N GLY A 188 1.28 -16.00 11.49
CA GLY A 188 2.33 -15.30 12.23
C GLY A 188 1.97 -15.08 13.69
N PHE A 189 0.82 -14.48 13.98
CA PHE A 189 0.39 -14.27 15.37
C PHE A 189 0.00 -15.57 16.08
N PHE A 190 -0.40 -16.63 15.35
CA PHE A 190 -0.56 -17.95 15.94
C PHE A 190 0.78 -18.50 16.45
N ILE A 191 1.81 -18.54 15.60
CA ILE A 191 3.15 -19.01 15.95
C ILE A 191 3.71 -18.20 17.12
N GLY A 192 3.61 -16.87 17.06
CA GLY A 192 4.08 -15.97 18.11
C GLY A 192 3.28 -16.01 19.43
N ASN A 193 2.18 -16.76 19.51
CA ASN A 193 1.41 -17.02 20.74
C ASN A 193 1.79 -18.38 21.38
N LEU A 194 2.60 -19.21 20.71
CA LEU A 194 3.07 -20.48 21.25
C LEU A 194 4.33 -20.28 22.10
N ASP A 195 4.53 -21.20 23.06
CA ASP A 195 5.82 -21.35 23.75
C ASP A 195 6.80 -22.09 22.82
N LEU A 196 7.47 -21.31 21.97
CA LEU A 196 8.31 -21.84 20.89
C LEU A 196 9.56 -22.61 21.37
N PRO A 197 10.31 -22.16 22.41
CA PRO A 197 11.43 -22.94 22.95
C PRO A 197 11.02 -24.31 23.48
N SER A 198 9.87 -24.43 24.14
CA SER A 198 9.36 -25.72 24.62
C SER A 198 8.93 -26.67 23.49
N LEU A 199 8.45 -26.13 22.35
CA LEU A 199 8.03 -26.93 21.21
C LEU A 199 9.18 -27.33 20.27
N LEU A 200 10.18 -26.45 20.10
CA LEU A 200 11.27 -26.60 19.13
C LEU A 200 12.64 -26.26 19.76
N PRO A 201 13.05 -26.94 20.85
CA PRO A 201 14.24 -26.59 21.64
C PRO A 201 15.58 -26.72 20.89
N PHE A 202 15.57 -27.36 19.72
CA PHE A 202 16.74 -27.49 18.85
C PHE A 202 16.98 -26.27 17.94
N LEU A 203 16.03 -25.32 17.87
CA LEU A 203 16.14 -24.11 17.04
C LEU A 203 16.62 -22.88 17.81
N GLY A 204 16.49 -22.86 19.13
CA GLY A 204 16.85 -21.72 19.97
C GLY A 204 16.34 -21.86 21.41
N HIS A 205 16.81 -20.98 22.28
CA HIS A 205 16.45 -20.93 23.69
C HIS A 205 15.44 -19.80 24.00
N ALA A 206 15.38 -18.76 23.17
CA ALA A 206 14.40 -17.68 23.28
C ALA A 206 13.31 -17.77 22.20
N GLU A 207 12.12 -17.22 22.48
CA GLU A 207 10.99 -17.22 21.54
C GLU A 207 11.35 -16.56 20.20
N LEU A 208 12.02 -15.40 20.24
CA LEU A 208 12.38 -14.65 19.04
C LEU A 208 13.43 -15.39 18.19
N GLU A 209 14.35 -16.13 18.80
CA GLU A 209 15.33 -16.97 18.10
C GLU A 209 14.59 -17.99 17.22
N VAL A 210 13.78 -18.85 17.86
CA VAL A 210 13.00 -19.89 17.16
C VAL A 210 12.08 -19.28 16.10
N PHE A 211 11.37 -18.19 16.44
CA PHE A 211 10.44 -17.54 15.51
C PHE A 211 11.16 -16.93 14.30
N SER A 212 12.32 -16.30 14.50
CA SER A 212 13.11 -15.67 13.44
C SER A 212 13.64 -16.67 12.40
N ILE A 213 14.01 -17.90 12.82
CA ILE A 213 14.30 -19.01 11.88
C ILE A 213 13.06 -19.39 11.10
N ILE A 214 11.93 -19.64 11.77
CA ILE A 214 10.71 -20.14 11.13
C ILE A 214 10.23 -19.17 10.05
N VAL A 215 10.14 -17.86 10.35
CA VAL A 215 9.73 -16.88 9.34
C VAL A 215 10.76 -16.73 8.24
N SER A 216 12.06 -16.79 8.54
CA SER A 216 13.13 -16.72 7.53
C SER A 216 13.06 -17.86 6.51
N VAL A 217 12.82 -19.09 6.98
CA VAL A 217 12.63 -20.26 6.11
C VAL A 217 11.37 -20.12 5.26
N LEU A 218 10.26 -19.65 5.85
CA LEU A 218 8.99 -19.47 5.11
C LEU A 218 9.08 -18.32 4.08
N LEU A 219 9.73 -17.20 4.42
CA LEU A 219 10.02 -16.11 3.49
C LEU A 219 10.87 -16.61 2.32
N LEU A 220 11.97 -17.33 2.61
CA LEU A 220 12.85 -17.88 1.58
C LEU A 220 12.10 -18.86 0.67
N ALA A 221 11.37 -19.82 1.25
CA ALA A 221 10.62 -20.82 0.50
C ALA A 221 9.58 -20.19 -0.43
N GLY A 222 8.84 -19.16 0.04
CA GLY A 222 7.89 -18.43 -0.79
C GLY A 222 8.55 -17.70 -1.96
N HIS A 223 9.60 -16.92 -1.71
CA HIS A 223 10.24 -16.11 -2.75
C HIS A 223 11.11 -16.93 -3.70
N VAL A 224 11.74 -18.02 -3.25
CA VAL A 224 12.40 -18.99 -4.14
C VAL A 224 11.36 -19.66 -5.04
N SER A 225 10.20 -20.08 -4.49
CA SER A 225 9.10 -20.64 -5.30
C SER A 225 8.63 -19.64 -6.37
N MET A 226 8.43 -18.38 -6.00
CA MET A 226 8.06 -17.29 -6.90
C MET A 226 9.16 -17.02 -7.95
N ALA A 227 10.44 -16.99 -7.55
CA ALA A 227 11.58 -16.75 -8.45
C ALA A 227 11.78 -17.86 -9.49
N LEU A 228 11.51 -19.11 -9.10
CA LEU A 228 11.60 -20.28 -9.98
C LEU A 228 10.39 -20.40 -10.91
N LEU A 229 9.17 -20.19 -10.40
CA LEU A 229 7.93 -20.49 -11.13
C LEU A 229 7.38 -19.30 -11.94
N VAL A 230 7.72 -18.06 -11.57
CA VAL A 230 7.42 -16.81 -12.31
C VAL A 230 8.73 -16.12 -12.68
N LYS A 231 8.93 -15.45 -13.82
CA LYS A 231 8.30 -15.68 -15.13
C LYS A 231 7.96 -14.38 -15.86
N GLU A 232 8.93 -13.48 -15.95
CA GLU A 232 8.80 -12.10 -16.48
C GLU A 232 9.63 -11.85 -17.76
N LYS A 233 9.35 -10.73 -18.43
CA LYS A 233 10.09 -10.22 -19.60
C LYS A 233 11.49 -9.71 -19.20
N VAL A 234 12.43 -9.73 -20.15
CA VAL A 234 13.79 -9.21 -19.98
C VAL A 234 13.98 -7.93 -20.82
N LEU A 235 14.60 -6.90 -20.23
CA LEU A 235 14.94 -5.66 -20.91
C LEU A 235 16.21 -5.83 -21.76
N LEU A 236 16.11 -5.69 -23.09
CA LEU A 236 17.29 -5.61 -23.96
C LEU A 236 17.75 -4.16 -24.07
N THR A 237 19.02 -3.94 -23.74
CA THR A 237 19.71 -2.65 -23.87
C THR A 237 19.82 -2.25 -25.34
N THR A 238 18.88 -1.41 -25.79
CA THR A 238 18.92 -0.70 -27.09
C THR A 238 18.87 0.83 -26.92
N VAL A 239 18.58 1.30 -25.72
CA VAL A 239 18.62 2.72 -25.34
C VAL A 239 19.51 2.84 -24.08
N PRO A 240 20.46 3.79 -24.02
CA PRO A 240 21.18 4.08 -22.78
C PRO A 240 20.16 4.54 -21.72
N GLY A 241 20.18 3.90 -20.54
CA GLY A 241 19.38 4.36 -19.40
C GLY A 241 19.69 5.82 -19.03
N PRO A 242 18.83 6.49 -18.23
CA PRO A 242 18.97 7.91 -17.92
C PRO A 242 20.40 8.28 -17.51
N LYS A 243 21.10 9.06 -18.36
CA LYS A 243 22.47 9.54 -18.11
C LYS A 243 22.44 10.64 -17.05
N GLY A 244 22.21 10.25 -15.80
CA GLY A 244 22.19 11.13 -14.65
C GLY A 244 22.46 10.37 -13.35
N PRO A 245 22.98 11.03 -12.30
CA PRO A 245 23.09 10.42 -10.99
C PRO A 245 21.72 9.94 -10.53
N LEU A 246 21.63 8.71 -10.02
CA LEU A 246 20.37 8.10 -9.55
C LEU A 246 19.61 9.01 -8.57
N ILE A 247 20.34 9.76 -7.74
CA ILE A 247 19.82 10.77 -6.81
C ILE A 247 19.01 11.85 -7.52
N ARG A 248 19.42 12.31 -8.72
CA ARG A 248 18.65 13.31 -9.50
C ARG A 248 17.31 12.75 -9.96
N THR A 249 17.28 11.53 -10.47
CA THR A 249 16.04 10.84 -10.88
C THR A 249 15.09 10.68 -9.69
N PHE A 250 15.61 10.27 -8.53
CA PHE A 250 14.83 10.16 -7.29
C PHE A 250 14.25 11.51 -6.85
N ILE A 251 15.07 12.57 -6.81
CA ILE A 251 14.62 13.93 -6.45
C ILE A 251 13.55 14.45 -7.42
N GLN A 252 13.69 14.18 -8.71
CA GLN A 252 12.72 14.58 -9.73
C GLN A 252 11.37 13.88 -9.51
N GLN A 253 11.36 12.55 -9.27
CA GLN A 253 10.15 11.81 -8.94
C GLN A 253 9.46 12.36 -7.68
N PHE A 254 10.22 12.61 -6.61
CA PHE A 254 9.69 13.20 -5.38
C PHE A 254 9.09 14.60 -5.60
N LYS A 255 9.78 15.47 -6.37
CA LYS A 255 9.30 16.81 -6.73
C LYS A 255 7.99 16.74 -7.53
N THR A 256 7.85 15.79 -8.45
CA THR A 256 6.62 15.56 -9.23
C THR A 256 5.45 15.19 -8.31
N ILE A 257 5.64 14.24 -7.39
CA ILE A 257 4.61 13.85 -6.42
C ILE A 257 4.20 15.05 -5.56
N VAL A 258 5.16 15.81 -5.00
CA VAL A 258 4.88 16.99 -4.16
C VAL A 258 4.13 18.10 -4.92
N THR A 259 4.45 18.29 -6.20
CA THR A 259 3.74 19.26 -7.05
C THR A 259 2.28 18.84 -7.26
N ASN A 260 2.07 17.56 -7.59
CA ASN A 260 0.75 17.01 -7.90
C ASN A 260 -0.17 16.86 -6.66
N ILE A 261 0.36 16.86 -5.44
CA ILE A 261 -0.47 16.96 -4.21
C ILE A 261 -1.38 18.20 -4.24
N ARG A 262 -0.94 19.31 -4.85
CA ARG A 262 -1.70 20.57 -4.91
C ARG A 262 -2.82 20.56 -5.93
N THR A 263 -2.66 19.81 -7.03
CA THR A 263 -3.62 19.72 -8.14
C THR A 263 -4.60 18.56 -8.01
N LEU A 264 -4.53 17.77 -6.92
CA LEU A 264 -5.41 16.63 -6.71
C LEU A 264 -6.91 16.98 -6.80
N PRO A 265 -7.69 16.21 -7.58
CA PRO A 265 -9.14 16.30 -7.59
C PRO A 265 -9.79 16.10 -6.21
N ARG A 266 -10.98 16.66 -6.04
CA ARG A 266 -11.64 16.80 -4.73
C ARG A 266 -11.87 15.46 -4.02
N VAL A 267 -12.35 14.44 -4.72
CA VAL A 267 -12.68 13.13 -4.11
C VAL A 267 -11.39 12.41 -3.68
N ILE A 268 -10.41 12.38 -4.58
CA ILE A 268 -9.08 11.81 -4.33
C ILE A 268 -8.40 12.49 -3.13
N LYS A 269 -8.43 13.83 -3.09
CA LYS A 269 -7.90 14.62 -1.98
C LYS A 269 -8.60 14.32 -0.64
N GLN A 270 -9.92 14.14 -0.64
CA GLN A 270 -10.65 13.73 0.56
C GLN A 270 -10.20 12.33 1.05
N ILE A 271 -10.06 11.34 0.16
CA ILE A 271 -9.58 9.99 0.49
C ILE A 271 -8.17 10.05 1.11
N CYS A 272 -7.25 10.83 0.52
CA CYS A 272 -5.89 11.01 1.03
C CYS A 272 -5.87 11.67 2.43
N ILE A 273 -6.68 12.70 2.67
CA ILE A 273 -6.77 13.34 4.00
C ILE A 273 -7.35 12.37 5.05
N ILE A 274 -8.34 11.54 4.70
CA ILE A 274 -8.84 10.51 5.61
C ILE A 274 -7.72 9.50 5.95
N GLN A 275 -6.93 9.08 4.95
CA GLN A 275 -5.79 8.18 5.17
C GLN A 275 -4.77 8.78 6.13
N PHE A 276 -4.48 10.07 6.04
CA PHE A 276 -3.57 10.75 6.98
C PHE A 276 -3.98 10.51 8.44
N PHE A 277 -5.23 10.82 8.80
CA PHE A 277 -5.73 10.58 10.16
C PHE A 277 -5.87 9.09 10.49
N THR A 278 -6.19 8.26 9.51
CA THR A 278 -6.22 6.79 9.65
C THR A 278 -4.87 6.26 10.11
N TRP A 279 -3.75 6.71 9.53
CA TRP A 279 -2.43 6.19 9.88
C TRP A 279 -1.82 6.77 11.17
N ILE A 280 -2.24 7.97 11.60
CA ILE A 280 -2.03 8.41 13.01
C ILE A 280 -2.70 7.42 13.97
N SER A 281 -3.86 6.87 13.58
CA SER A 281 -4.65 5.96 14.42
C SER A 281 -4.05 4.55 14.48
N TRP A 282 -3.68 3.99 13.34
CA TRP A 282 -3.26 2.59 13.22
C TRP A 282 -1.82 2.32 13.62
N PHE A 283 -0.90 3.25 13.33
CA PHE A 283 0.53 2.99 13.54
C PHE A 283 0.88 2.63 15.00
N PRO A 284 0.40 3.35 16.04
CA PRO A 284 0.63 2.94 17.42
C PRO A 284 0.08 1.55 17.76
N LEU A 285 -1.09 1.19 17.22
CA LEU A 285 -1.71 -0.10 17.50
C LEU A 285 -0.85 -1.25 16.97
N LEU A 286 -0.27 -1.11 15.77
CA LEU A 286 0.54 -2.15 15.15
C LEU A 286 1.80 -2.48 15.96
N PHE A 287 2.44 -1.48 16.58
CA PHE A 287 3.71 -1.68 17.29
C PHE A 287 3.60 -1.75 18.82
N TYR A 288 2.58 -1.13 19.43
CA TYR A 288 2.47 -1.06 20.90
C TYR A 288 1.37 -1.94 21.49
N THR A 289 0.64 -2.74 20.70
CA THR A 289 -0.38 -3.68 21.22
C THR A 289 0.20 -4.67 22.23
N THR A 290 1.31 -5.34 21.88
CA THR A 290 1.95 -6.27 22.83
C THR A 290 2.45 -5.57 24.07
N LEU A 291 3.01 -4.36 23.92
CA LEU A 291 3.50 -3.59 25.06
C LEU A 291 2.36 -3.21 26.01
N TYR A 292 1.23 -2.72 25.50
CA TYR A 292 0.05 -2.40 26.30
C TYR A 292 -0.48 -3.61 27.08
N ILE A 293 -0.58 -4.77 26.42
CA ILE A 293 -1.07 -6.00 27.07
C ILE A 293 -0.05 -6.54 28.09
N GLY A 294 1.24 -6.48 27.76
CA GLY A 294 2.33 -6.86 28.67
C GLY A 294 2.41 -5.97 29.91
N ASP A 295 2.30 -4.65 29.76
CA ASP A 295 2.25 -3.69 30.87
C ASP A 295 1.05 -4.01 31.81
N LEU A 296 -0.12 -4.33 31.25
CA LEU A 296 -1.28 -4.75 32.05
C LEU A 296 -1.04 -6.06 32.81
N HIS A 297 -0.43 -7.06 32.16
CA HIS A 297 -0.14 -8.36 32.76
C HIS A 297 0.90 -8.25 33.88
N LYS A 298 2.02 -7.55 33.62
CA LYS A 298 3.06 -7.27 34.62
C LYS A 298 2.49 -6.56 35.84
N ARG A 299 1.59 -5.59 35.64
CA ARG A 299 0.91 -4.89 36.75
C ARG A 299 -0.01 -5.82 37.56
N GLU A 300 -0.77 -6.71 36.91
CA GLU A 300 -1.61 -7.72 37.58
C GLU A 300 -0.74 -8.67 38.43
N TYR A 301 0.38 -9.15 37.86
CA TYR A 301 1.36 -9.99 38.54
C TYR A 301 1.97 -9.31 39.78
N TYR A 302 2.56 -8.12 39.65
CA TYR A 302 3.17 -7.41 40.79
C TYR A 302 2.15 -7.04 41.87
N THR A 303 0.90 -6.70 41.50
CA THR A 303 -0.17 -6.44 42.47
C THR A 303 -0.50 -7.69 43.29
N SER A 304 -0.58 -8.86 42.66
CA SER A 304 -0.86 -10.13 43.35
C SER A 304 0.26 -10.55 44.31
N LEU A 305 1.52 -10.28 43.95
CA LEU A 305 2.69 -10.55 44.78
C LEU A 305 2.63 -9.76 46.11
N LEU A 306 2.36 -8.46 46.03
CA LEU A 306 2.29 -7.55 47.19
C LEU A 306 1.13 -7.87 48.13
N LEU A 307 -0.03 -8.25 47.56
CA LEU A 307 -1.16 -8.71 48.35
C LEU A 307 -0.83 -9.99 49.14
N THR A 308 -0.01 -10.87 48.57
CA THR A 308 0.45 -12.11 49.21
C THR A 308 1.47 -11.83 50.33
N GLU A 309 2.39 -10.87 50.10
CA GLU A 309 3.41 -10.46 51.07
C GLU A 309 2.79 -9.79 52.32
N SER A 310 1.68 -9.06 52.17
CA SER A 310 1.05 -8.33 53.28
C SER A 310 0.32 -9.20 54.32
N ILE A 311 0.22 -10.52 54.13
CA ILE A 311 -0.61 -11.43 54.95
C ILE A 311 0.20 -12.25 55.99
N GLY A 312 1.55 -12.20 55.97
CA GLY A 312 2.39 -13.08 56.81
C GLY A 312 3.51 -12.39 57.62
N PRO A 313 3.40 -12.28 58.97
CA PRO A 313 4.46 -11.68 59.82
C PRO A 313 5.75 -12.50 60.02
N SER A 314 5.94 -13.64 59.35
CA SER A 314 6.91 -14.68 59.73
C SER A 314 7.88 -15.14 58.62
N THR A 315 7.88 -14.51 57.44
CA THR A 315 8.67 -14.96 56.27
C THR A 315 9.88 -14.08 55.91
N LEU A 316 10.20 -13.06 56.71
CA LEU A 316 11.30 -12.10 56.47
C LEU A 316 12.70 -12.76 56.40
N GLY A 317 12.87 -13.98 56.89
CA GLY A 317 14.14 -14.73 56.84
C GLY A 317 14.43 -15.51 55.55
N LEU A 318 13.46 -15.70 54.66
CA LEU A 318 13.60 -16.51 53.43
C LEU A 318 13.93 -15.70 52.17
N ILE A 319 13.91 -14.37 52.28
CA ILE A 319 13.94 -13.42 51.15
C ILE A 319 15.33 -13.32 50.49
N ASN A 320 16.40 -13.69 51.20
CA ASN A 320 17.76 -13.61 50.65
C ASN A 320 18.10 -14.76 49.69
N SER A 321 17.37 -15.88 49.74
CA SER A 321 17.50 -17.00 48.79
C SER A 321 16.73 -16.80 47.48
N THR A 322 15.75 -15.88 47.44
CA THR A 322 14.91 -15.62 46.25
C THR A 322 15.53 -14.68 45.22
N VAL A 323 16.77 -14.21 45.42
CA VAL A 323 17.44 -13.31 44.45
C VAL A 323 17.82 -14.03 43.16
N VAL A 324 18.12 -15.34 43.23
CA VAL A 324 18.47 -16.15 42.05
C VAL A 324 17.23 -16.64 41.30
N SER A 325 16.13 -17.01 41.99
CA SER A 325 14.89 -17.38 41.30
C SER A 325 14.26 -16.19 40.54
N ARG A 326 14.44 -14.97 41.05
CA ARG A 326 13.82 -13.76 40.53
C ARG A 326 14.18 -13.44 39.07
N GLN A 327 15.36 -13.82 38.58
CA GLN A 327 15.75 -13.51 37.19
C GLN A 327 15.00 -14.43 36.19
N ASP A 328 15.02 -15.74 36.43
CA ASP A 328 14.29 -16.72 35.61
C ASP A 328 12.77 -16.44 35.65
N ASP A 329 12.24 -16.09 36.83
CA ASP A 329 10.84 -15.66 37.01
C ASP A 329 10.52 -14.40 36.18
N THR A 330 11.44 -13.41 36.09
CA THR A 330 11.22 -12.21 35.27
C THR A 330 11.29 -12.49 33.77
N ASP A 331 12.23 -13.30 33.31
CA ASP A 331 12.36 -13.63 31.89
C ASP A 331 11.16 -14.47 31.40
N ALA A 332 10.65 -15.38 32.24
CA ALA A 332 9.39 -16.09 32.00
C ALA A 332 8.17 -15.16 31.92
N LEU A 333 8.10 -14.15 32.81
CA LEU A 333 7.05 -13.13 32.79
C LEU A 333 7.12 -12.22 31.56
N GLU A 334 8.32 -11.89 31.06
CA GLU A 334 8.51 -11.12 29.82
C GLU A 334 8.05 -11.91 28.59
N ALA A 335 8.39 -13.20 28.52
CA ALA A 335 7.93 -14.11 27.48
C ALA A 335 6.40 -14.27 27.51
N GLU A 336 5.80 -14.54 28.69
CA GLU A 336 4.34 -14.63 28.80
C GLU A 336 3.64 -13.32 28.41
N SER A 337 4.14 -12.17 28.88
CA SER A 337 3.65 -10.84 28.47
C SER A 337 3.62 -10.68 26.95
N THR A 338 4.65 -11.19 26.26
CA THR A 338 4.81 -11.10 24.82
C THR A 338 3.84 -12.03 24.08
N ARG A 339 3.74 -13.30 24.50
CA ARG A 339 2.74 -14.25 23.99
C ARG A 339 1.30 -13.74 24.16
N LEU A 340 0.97 -13.15 25.32
CA LEU A 340 -0.36 -12.57 25.59
C LEU A 340 -0.73 -11.44 24.61
N GLY A 341 0.23 -10.61 24.23
CA GLY A 341 0.04 -9.59 23.20
C GLY A 341 -0.18 -10.18 21.81
N SER A 342 0.68 -11.13 21.43
CA SER A 342 0.53 -11.87 20.17
C SER A 342 -0.81 -12.60 20.07
N ARG A 343 -1.31 -13.16 21.17
CA ARG A 343 -2.63 -13.79 21.28
C ARG A 343 -3.78 -12.84 20.92
N ALA A 344 -3.70 -11.58 21.33
CA ALA A 344 -4.70 -10.58 20.99
C ALA A 344 -4.64 -10.18 19.51
N LEU A 345 -3.43 -10.06 18.96
CA LEU A 345 -3.22 -9.84 17.52
C LEU A 345 -3.70 -11.04 16.68
N PHE A 346 -3.59 -12.27 17.19
CA PHE A 346 -4.12 -13.49 16.57
C PHE A 346 -5.65 -13.51 16.50
N PHE A 347 -6.34 -13.18 17.59
CA PHE A 347 -7.80 -13.05 17.55
C PHE A 347 -8.26 -11.88 16.65
N SER A 348 -7.51 -10.77 16.65
CA SER A 348 -7.74 -9.64 15.74
C SER A 348 -7.56 -10.06 14.27
N SER A 349 -6.53 -10.83 13.93
CA SER A 349 -6.29 -11.30 12.56
C SER A 349 -7.29 -12.35 12.10
N ILE A 350 -7.80 -13.22 13.00
CA ILE A 350 -8.95 -14.09 12.71
C ILE A 350 -10.18 -13.25 12.38
N LEU A 351 -10.53 -12.27 13.21
CA LEU A 351 -11.70 -11.41 12.93
C LEU A 351 -11.51 -10.63 11.61
N ALA A 352 -10.30 -10.17 11.32
CA ALA A 352 -9.98 -9.49 10.07
C ALA A 352 -10.12 -10.42 8.86
N LEU A 353 -9.62 -11.66 8.93
CA LEU A 353 -9.76 -12.67 7.88
C LEU A 353 -11.24 -13.03 7.66
N SER A 354 -11.99 -13.32 8.73
CA SER A 354 -13.43 -13.57 8.67
C SER A 354 -14.19 -12.40 8.05
N THR A 355 -13.83 -11.17 8.42
CA THR A 355 -14.42 -9.95 7.83
C THR A 355 -14.06 -9.86 6.34
N ASN A 356 -12.81 -10.04 5.93
CA ASN A 356 -12.40 -10.01 4.52
C ASN A 356 -13.13 -11.07 3.66
N VAL A 357 -13.47 -12.23 4.22
CA VAL A 357 -14.24 -13.28 3.52
C VAL A 357 -15.73 -12.94 3.45
N LEU A 358 -16.34 -12.46 4.54
CA LEU A 358 -17.79 -12.25 4.64
C LEU A 358 -18.26 -10.89 4.09
N LEU A 359 -17.48 -9.84 4.28
CA LEU A 359 -17.88 -8.46 4.02
C LEU A 359 -18.25 -8.16 2.55
N PRO A 360 -17.58 -8.72 1.51
CA PRO A 360 -17.96 -8.48 0.11
C PRO A 360 -19.39 -8.86 -0.25
N PHE A 361 -20.07 -9.72 0.53
CA PHE A 361 -21.47 -10.09 0.32
C PHE A 361 -22.46 -9.00 0.78
N PHE A 362 -22.05 -8.10 1.68
CA PHE A 362 -22.90 -7.05 2.28
C PHE A 362 -22.80 -5.69 1.58
N ILE A 363 -22.07 -5.58 0.47
CA ILE A 363 -21.73 -4.30 -0.16
C ILE A 363 -22.50 -4.10 -1.47
N ILE A 364 -23.08 -2.90 -1.64
CA ILE A 364 -23.74 -2.52 -2.89
C ILE A 364 -22.71 -2.46 -4.02
N LYS A 365 -22.86 -3.28 -5.06
CA LYS A 365 -22.10 -3.13 -6.31
C LYS A 365 -22.63 -1.92 -7.08
N THR A 366 -21.88 -0.82 -7.16
CA THR A 366 -22.26 0.43 -7.88
C THR A 366 -22.37 0.29 -9.42
N ARG A 367 -22.32 -0.94 -9.97
CA ARG A 367 -22.22 -1.24 -11.40
C ARG A 367 -23.55 -1.09 -12.17
N ARG A 368 -24.29 0.01 -11.97
CA ARG A 368 -25.65 0.20 -12.54
C ARG A 368 -25.91 1.50 -13.33
N LYS A 369 -24.96 2.44 -13.43
CA LYS A 369 -25.06 3.64 -14.28
C LYS A 369 -24.08 3.68 -15.47
N SER A 370 -22.77 3.44 -15.26
CA SER A 370 -21.76 3.60 -16.33
C SER A 370 -22.02 2.71 -17.57
N ALA A 371 -22.41 1.45 -17.38
CA ALA A 371 -22.74 0.53 -18.48
C ALA A 371 -24.01 0.90 -19.28
N ARG A 372 -24.82 1.88 -18.84
CA ARG A 372 -25.99 2.36 -19.59
C ARG A 372 -25.66 3.51 -20.55
N HIS A 373 -24.62 4.30 -20.26
CA HIS A 373 -24.19 5.39 -21.15
C HIS A 373 -23.26 4.90 -22.27
N LEU A 374 -22.41 3.90 -22.00
CA LEU A 374 -21.52 3.31 -23.02
C LEU A 374 -22.23 2.40 -24.04
N ASN A 375 -23.41 1.85 -23.71
CA ASN A 375 -24.16 0.93 -24.58
C ASN A 375 -25.40 1.56 -25.23
N ALA A 376 -25.49 2.90 -25.27
CA ALA A 376 -26.66 3.59 -25.83
C ALA A 376 -26.72 3.59 -27.37
N GLY A 377 -25.71 3.05 -28.05
CA GLY A 377 -25.60 3.03 -29.52
C GLY A 377 -25.04 1.74 -30.13
N TYR A 378 -24.97 0.63 -29.39
CA TYR A 378 -24.47 -0.65 -29.90
C TYR A 378 -25.39 -1.82 -29.52
N ASP A 379 -25.52 -2.81 -30.41
CA ASP A 379 -26.54 -3.85 -30.32
C ASP A 379 -26.43 -4.68 -29.03
N SER A 380 -27.40 -4.43 -28.14
CA SER A 380 -27.45 -4.96 -26.77
C SER A 380 -27.59 -6.49 -26.66
N THR A 381 -27.81 -7.19 -27.78
CA THR A 381 -28.00 -8.65 -27.79
C THR A 381 -26.69 -9.44 -27.78
N ARG A 382 -25.59 -8.91 -28.36
CA ARG A 382 -24.34 -9.69 -28.55
C ARG A 382 -23.40 -9.65 -27.33
N VAL A 383 -23.23 -8.49 -26.70
CA VAL A 383 -22.34 -8.27 -25.53
C VAL A 383 -22.80 -9.03 -24.28
N ARG A 384 -24.09 -9.37 -24.20
CA ARG A 384 -24.69 -10.08 -23.07
C ARG A 384 -24.11 -11.48 -22.84
N ASN A 385 -23.61 -12.14 -23.90
CA ASN A 385 -23.08 -13.50 -23.79
C ASN A 385 -21.58 -13.57 -23.45
N GLU A 386 -20.80 -12.51 -23.70
CA GLU A 386 -19.36 -12.50 -23.37
C GLU A 386 -19.08 -11.97 -21.95
N THR A 387 -19.88 -11.01 -21.46
CA THR A 387 -19.63 -10.39 -20.15
C THR A 387 -20.03 -11.26 -18.95
N ASP A 388 -20.96 -12.20 -19.11
CA ASP A 388 -21.31 -13.19 -18.07
C ASP A 388 -20.20 -14.26 -17.88
N GLY A 389 -19.28 -14.40 -18.85
CA GLY A 389 -18.19 -15.39 -18.79
C GLY A 389 -17.14 -15.13 -17.70
N TYR A 390 -16.89 -13.86 -17.33
CA TYR A 390 -15.79 -13.51 -16.42
C TYR A 390 -16.17 -13.51 -14.93
N THR A 391 -17.46 -13.46 -14.58
CA THR A 391 -17.94 -13.54 -13.18
C THR A 391 -18.50 -14.90 -12.79
N SER A 392 -18.58 -15.87 -13.71
CA SER A 392 -19.00 -17.24 -13.45
C SER A 392 -17.79 -18.19 -13.31
N THR A 393 -16.98 -18.02 -12.26
CA THR A 393 -16.20 -19.14 -11.72
C THR A 393 -17.17 -20.18 -11.16
N ARG A 394 -17.55 -21.13 -12.02
CA ARG A 394 -18.62 -22.12 -11.86
C ARG A 394 -18.27 -23.23 -10.86
N THR A 395 -17.70 -22.85 -9.72
CA THR A 395 -17.42 -23.72 -8.57
C THR A 395 -18.73 -24.15 -7.90
N ALA A 396 -18.76 -25.35 -7.31
CA ALA A 396 -19.91 -25.82 -6.54
C ALA A 396 -20.24 -24.88 -5.37
N ALA A 397 -19.21 -24.28 -4.78
CA ALA A 397 -19.31 -23.17 -3.84
C ALA A 397 -20.16 -22.03 -4.41
N GLY A 398 -19.79 -21.44 -5.56
CA GLY A 398 -20.52 -20.30 -6.15
C GLY A 398 -22.02 -20.53 -6.35
N LYS A 399 -22.44 -21.77 -6.64
CA LYS A 399 -23.87 -22.16 -6.71
C LYS A 399 -24.55 -22.23 -5.34
N LEU A 400 -23.91 -22.83 -4.34
CA LEU A 400 -24.42 -22.88 -2.97
C LEU A 400 -24.55 -21.47 -2.36
N TRP A 401 -23.54 -20.62 -2.55
CA TRP A 401 -23.54 -19.25 -2.01
C TRP A 401 -24.48 -18.29 -2.75
N ALA A 402 -24.77 -18.49 -4.03
CA ALA A 402 -25.76 -17.68 -4.76
C ALA A 402 -27.19 -17.81 -4.19
N SER A 403 -27.51 -18.96 -3.58
CA SER A 403 -28.79 -19.18 -2.89
C SER A 403 -28.93 -18.37 -1.59
N TRP A 404 -27.83 -17.77 -1.10
CA TRP A 404 -27.79 -16.89 0.08
C TRP A 404 -27.75 -15.41 -0.32
N SER A 405 -28.59 -15.03 -1.29
CA SER A 405 -28.71 -13.64 -1.74
C SER A 405 -29.41 -12.78 -0.68
N ILE A 406 -28.62 -12.05 0.10
CA ILE A 406 -29.08 -11.14 1.16
C ILE A 406 -29.94 -10.00 0.56
N PRO A 407 -31.09 -9.64 1.18
CA PRO A 407 -31.95 -8.54 0.73
C PRO A 407 -31.21 -7.22 0.50
N ASP A 408 -31.59 -6.49 -0.56
CA ASP A 408 -30.97 -5.19 -0.92
C ASP A 408 -31.02 -4.16 0.22
N ALA A 409 -32.01 -4.24 1.11
CA ALA A 409 -32.15 -3.37 2.28
C ALA A 409 -31.01 -3.48 3.32
N ILE A 410 -30.25 -4.57 3.32
CA ILE A 410 -29.13 -4.80 4.25
C ILE A 410 -27.80 -4.32 3.65
N LYS A 411 -27.75 -4.02 2.35
CA LYS A 411 -26.50 -3.71 1.65
C LYS A 411 -26.01 -2.30 1.98
N VAL A 412 -24.73 -2.19 2.37
CA VAL A 412 -24.12 -0.92 2.81
C VAL A 412 -23.24 -0.34 1.70
N HIS A 413 -23.24 0.99 1.57
CA HIS A 413 -22.33 1.71 0.67
C HIS A 413 -20.90 1.69 1.23
N LEU A 414 -19.89 1.37 0.40
CA LEU A 414 -18.50 1.16 0.83
C LEU A 414 -17.94 2.30 1.68
N ALA A 415 -18.10 3.56 1.26
CA ALA A 415 -17.63 4.71 2.05
C ALA A 415 -18.34 4.86 3.42
N SER A 416 -19.60 4.41 3.55
CA SER A 416 -20.31 4.43 4.85
C SER A 416 -19.76 3.35 5.78
N LEU A 417 -19.48 2.17 5.24
CA LEU A 417 -18.86 1.06 5.94
C LEU A 417 -17.42 1.41 6.40
N TRP A 418 -16.67 2.11 5.55
CA TRP A 418 -15.36 2.65 5.91
C TRP A 418 -15.45 3.69 7.04
N ALA A 419 -16.44 4.58 7.03
CA ALA A 419 -16.70 5.46 8.16
C ALA A 419 -16.99 4.68 9.46
N VAL A 420 -17.90 3.69 9.42
CA VAL A 420 -18.21 2.83 10.59
C VAL A 420 -16.95 2.13 11.11
N SER A 421 -16.04 1.67 10.24
CA SER A 421 -14.77 1.07 10.66
C SER A 421 -13.93 2.01 11.54
N HIS A 422 -13.87 3.30 11.22
CA HIS A 422 -13.16 4.28 12.05
C HIS A 422 -13.88 4.56 13.37
N ALA A 423 -15.22 4.58 13.39
CA ALA A 423 -15.99 4.76 14.61
C ALA A 423 -15.81 3.59 15.59
N VAL A 424 -15.80 2.34 15.09
CA VAL A 424 -15.51 1.13 15.88
C VAL A 424 -14.09 1.19 16.44
N PHE A 425 -13.09 1.50 15.58
CA PHE A 425 -11.71 1.66 16.00
C PHE A 425 -11.54 2.74 17.08
N ALA A 426 -12.13 3.92 16.87
CA ALA A 426 -12.12 5.01 17.84
C ALA A 426 -12.76 4.60 19.17
N GLY A 427 -13.89 3.88 19.14
CA GLY A 427 -14.53 3.32 20.33
C GLY A 427 -13.57 2.42 21.12
N CYS A 428 -12.91 1.47 20.46
CA CYS A 428 -11.90 0.61 21.10
C CYS A 428 -10.73 1.45 21.67
N MET A 429 -10.20 2.38 20.87
CA MET A 429 -9.09 3.26 21.23
C MET A 429 -9.47 4.39 22.21
N LEU A 430 -10.73 4.49 22.63
CA LEU A 430 -11.19 5.33 23.76
C LEU A 430 -11.58 4.48 24.98
N ALA A 431 -11.93 3.20 24.77
CA ALA A 431 -12.28 2.24 25.83
C ALA A 431 -11.07 1.71 26.64
N THR A 432 -9.84 1.76 26.13
CA THR A 432 -8.64 1.27 26.86
C THR A 432 -8.34 2.03 28.18
N PHE A 433 -9.09 3.08 28.54
CA PHE A 433 -8.90 3.85 29.79
C PHE A 433 -9.60 3.15 30.96
N PHE A 434 -10.78 2.62 30.67
CA PHE A 434 -11.64 1.89 31.59
C PHE A 434 -11.24 0.39 31.66
N THR A 435 -10.21 0.00 30.91
CA THR A 435 -9.74 -1.38 30.79
C THR A 435 -8.48 -1.59 31.61
N SER A 436 -8.62 -2.28 32.74
CA SER A 436 -7.52 -2.59 33.65
C SER A 436 -7.00 -4.03 33.57
N SER A 437 -7.66 -4.91 32.81
CA SER A 437 -7.35 -6.35 32.73
C SER A 437 -6.90 -6.79 31.34
N VAL A 438 -6.04 -7.82 31.31
CA VAL A 438 -5.56 -8.47 30.07
C VAL A 438 -6.73 -8.95 29.19
N LYS A 439 -7.75 -9.57 29.80
CA LYS A 439 -8.93 -10.08 29.09
C LYS A 439 -9.72 -8.97 28.40
N GLY A 440 -9.97 -7.85 29.08
CA GLY A 440 -10.65 -6.70 28.49
C GLY A 440 -9.84 -6.09 27.34
N ALA A 441 -8.52 -5.97 27.51
CA ALA A 441 -7.63 -5.47 26.46
C ALA A 441 -7.64 -6.38 25.23
N THR A 442 -7.54 -7.70 25.42
CA THR A 442 -7.63 -8.69 24.34
C THR A 442 -8.93 -8.54 23.54
N VAL A 443 -10.08 -8.32 24.20
CA VAL A 443 -11.37 -8.09 23.51
C VAL A 443 -11.33 -6.81 22.68
N LEU A 444 -10.85 -5.69 23.22
CA LEU A 444 -10.77 -4.42 22.48
C LEU A 444 -9.88 -4.54 21.23
N ILE A 445 -8.71 -5.17 21.36
CA ILE A 445 -7.78 -5.45 20.25
C ILE A 445 -8.40 -6.43 19.24
N THR A 446 -9.15 -7.44 19.70
CA THR A 446 -9.85 -8.36 18.80
C THR A 446 -10.84 -7.61 17.91
N VAL A 447 -11.65 -6.71 18.49
CA VAL A 447 -12.66 -5.92 17.76
C VAL A 447 -12.02 -4.99 16.70
N THR A 448 -10.78 -4.52 16.89
CA THR A 448 -10.12 -3.73 15.83
C THR A 448 -9.90 -4.54 14.54
N GLY A 449 -9.89 -5.87 14.58
CA GLY A 449 -9.74 -6.74 13.41
C GLY A 449 -10.80 -6.48 12.32
N PHE A 450 -12.05 -6.19 12.72
CA PHE A 450 -13.10 -5.75 11.80
C PHE A 450 -12.73 -4.44 11.09
N SER A 451 -12.15 -3.50 11.84
CA SER A 451 -11.74 -2.20 11.31
C SER A 451 -10.52 -2.33 10.39
N TRP A 452 -9.60 -3.24 10.73
CA TRP A 452 -8.41 -3.54 9.92
C TRP A 452 -8.80 -4.05 8.54
N ALA A 453 -9.67 -5.06 8.48
CA ALA A 453 -10.17 -5.63 7.24
C ALA A 453 -10.68 -4.56 6.26
N ILE A 454 -11.49 -3.61 6.75
CA ILE A 454 -12.06 -2.55 5.91
C ILE A 454 -10.99 -1.56 5.44
N VAL A 455 -10.14 -1.09 6.35
CA VAL A 455 -9.09 -0.10 6.05
C VAL A 455 -8.07 -0.60 5.03
N GLN A 456 -7.84 -1.91 4.93
CA GLN A 456 -6.87 -2.47 3.98
C GLN A 456 -7.25 -2.37 2.50
N TRP A 457 -8.54 -2.22 2.16
CA TRP A 457 -8.97 -2.25 0.76
C TRP A 457 -10.02 -1.20 0.38
N ALA A 458 -10.88 -0.75 1.30
CA ALA A 458 -11.87 0.28 1.02
C ALA A 458 -11.28 1.59 0.45
N PRO A 459 -10.13 2.10 0.93
CA PRO A 459 -9.52 3.32 0.38
C PRO A 459 -9.09 3.15 -1.07
N PHE A 460 -8.48 2.00 -1.41
CA PHE A 460 -8.01 1.70 -2.76
C PHE A 460 -9.16 1.47 -3.74
N ALA A 461 -10.25 0.82 -3.29
CA ALA A 461 -11.45 0.64 -4.09
C ALA A 461 -12.15 1.99 -4.38
N LEU A 462 -12.28 2.87 -3.38
CA LEU A 462 -12.82 4.23 -3.57
C LEU A 462 -11.92 5.10 -4.44
N LEU A 463 -10.59 4.94 -4.33
CA LEU A 463 -9.61 5.65 -5.15
C LEU A 463 -9.70 5.20 -6.62
N GLY A 464 -9.81 3.89 -6.87
CA GLY A 464 -10.01 3.34 -8.21
C GLY A 464 -11.35 3.76 -8.83
N GLU A 465 -12.44 3.81 -8.04
CA GLU A 465 -13.73 4.33 -8.49
C GLU A 465 -13.62 5.83 -8.84
N ALA A 466 -12.94 6.64 -8.03
CA ALA A 466 -12.71 8.07 -8.32
C ALA A 466 -11.90 8.28 -9.61
N ILE A 467 -10.78 7.57 -9.79
CA ILE A 467 -9.94 7.65 -11.00
C ILE A 467 -10.73 7.30 -12.28
N LEU A 468 -11.69 6.37 -12.19
CA LEU A 468 -12.53 5.93 -13.31
C LEU A 468 -13.77 6.81 -13.57
N THR A 469 -14.12 7.72 -12.65
CA THR A 469 -15.38 8.49 -12.71
C THR A 469 -15.20 10.00 -12.77
N GLU A 470 -14.03 10.53 -12.43
CA GLU A 470 -13.72 11.94 -12.64
C GLU A 470 -13.46 12.19 -14.15
N PRO A 471 -14.22 13.08 -14.81
CA PRO A 471 -13.98 13.41 -16.20
C PRO A 471 -12.61 14.07 -16.34
N THR A 472 -11.84 13.65 -17.34
CA THR A 472 -10.68 14.42 -17.82
C THR A 472 -11.16 15.82 -18.19
N SER A 473 -10.77 16.82 -17.40
CA SER A 473 -11.24 18.20 -17.52
C SER A 473 -10.93 18.78 -18.90
N GLY A 474 -11.99 19.03 -19.69
CA GLY A 474 -11.93 19.86 -20.88
C GLY A 474 -11.37 19.18 -22.13
N ALA A 475 -12.21 19.07 -23.16
CA ALA A 475 -11.70 19.08 -24.54
C ALA A 475 -11.13 20.48 -24.80
N GLY A 476 -9.81 20.59 -24.84
CA GLY A 476 -9.08 21.86 -24.83
C GLY A 476 -8.00 21.87 -23.74
N ASP A 477 -6.76 21.57 -24.16
CA ASP A 477 -5.51 21.49 -23.37
C ASP A 477 -5.20 20.14 -22.67
N PRO A 478 -4.69 19.13 -23.42
CA PRO A 478 -4.15 17.89 -22.85
C PRO A 478 -2.77 18.11 -22.20
N GLY A 479 -2.67 18.99 -21.19
CA GLY A 479 -1.38 19.49 -20.70
C GLY A 479 -1.20 19.73 -19.18
N VAL A 480 -2.25 19.70 -18.35
CA VAL A 480 -2.16 20.18 -16.94
C VAL A 480 -2.22 19.08 -15.87
N ILE A 481 -1.48 18.00 -16.10
CA ILE A 481 -0.49 17.58 -15.09
C ILE A 481 0.85 17.99 -15.70
N MET A 482 1.58 18.91 -15.06
CA MET A 482 2.87 19.42 -15.56
C MET A 482 3.94 18.31 -15.60
N LEU A 483 3.91 17.52 -16.67
CA LEU A 483 5.08 16.84 -17.20
C LEU A 483 5.97 17.91 -17.82
N THR A 484 6.92 18.42 -17.04
CA THR A 484 7.91 19.36 -17.55
C THR A 484 8.78 18.65 -18.58
N ASP A 485 8.46 18.81 -19.86
CA ASP A 485 9.27 18.26 -20.93
C ASP A 485 10.65 18.94 -20.89
N THR A 486 11.72 18.14 -20.81
CA THR A 486 13.08 18.64 -20.50
C THR A 486 14.12 18.07 -21.46
N ARG A 487 13.90 18.30 -22.75
CA ARG A 487 14.90 18.28 -23.83
C ARG A 487 14.52 19.46 -24.74
N SER A 488 15.39 20.41 -25.10
CA SER A 488 16.82 20.29 -25.38
C SER A 488 17.53 21.63 -25.11
N PHE A 489 18.69 21.61 -24.45
CA PHE A 489 19.68 22.69 -24.60
C PHE A 489 20.65 22.22 -25.69
N ASN A 490 20.59 22.85 -26.85
CA ASN A 490 21.46 22.48 -27.97
C ASN A 490 22.91 22.87 -27.66
N ALA A 491 23.84 21.98 -27.97
CA ALA A 491 25.24 22.35 -28.07
C ALA A 491 25.42 23.23 -29.32
N GLY A 492 26.28 24.25 -29.22
CA GLY A 492 26.58 25.11 -30.37
C GLY A 492 27.39 24.36 -31.43
N VAL A 493 27.00 24.56 -32.69
CA VAL A 493 27.88 24.58 -33.87
C VAL A 493 27.45 25.80 -34.68
N GLU A 494 28.42 26.47 -35.28
CA GLU A 494 28.27 27.74 -36.00
C GLU A 494 27.36 27.62 -37.23
N GLU A 495 26.55 28.65 -37.49
CA GLU A 495 26.26 29.05 -38.87
C GLU A 495 26.41 30.57 -38.96
N VAL A 496 27.29 31.01 -39.85
CA VAL A 496 27.74 32.40 -39.97
C VAL A 496 26.85 33.12 -40.98
N VAL A 497 26.14 34.16 -40.53
CA VAL A 497 25.59 35.19 -41.42
C VAL A 497 25.94 36.55 -40.82
N PHE A 498 26.62 37.38 -41.62
CA PHE A 498 26.94 38.76 -41.32
C PHE A 498 25.71 39.65 -41.58
N GLU A 499 25.37 40.53 -40.63
CA GLU A 499 25.03 41.92 -40.93
C GLU A 499 25.04 42.78 -39.65
N ASP A 500 25.75 43.90 -39.73
CA ASP A 500 25.94 44.99 -38.75
C ASP A 500 26.52 46.16 -39.60
N PRO A 501 26.34 47.46 -39.29
CA PRO A 501 25.78 48.06 -38.07
C PRO A 501 24.74 49.19 -38.33
N ASP A 502 24.62 50.12 -37.36
CA ASP A 502 23.93 51.43 -37.34
C ASP A 502 22.53 51.43 -36.66
N HIS A 503 22.18 52.34 -35.74
CA HIS A 503 22.93 53.32 -34.90
C HIS A 503 21.98 53.75 -33.74
N ASP A 504 22.53 54.25 -32.62
CA ASP A 504 21.97 55.15 -31.57
C ASP A 504 20.59 55.82 -31.76
N SER A 505 19.83 56.26 -30.74
CA SER A 505 19.83 56.12 -29.26
C SER A 505 18.53 56.77 -28.70
N ASP A 506 18.26 56.60 -27.39
CA ASP A 506 17.41 57.51 -26.57
C ASP A 506 15.92 57.73 -27.00
N SER A 507 15.10 58.51 -26.28
CA SER A 507 14.64 58.29 -24.90
C SER A 507 13.22 58.89 -24.72
N ASP A 508 12.57 58.56 -23.59
CA ASP A 508 11.56 59.37 -22.86
C ASP A 508 10.15 59.70 -23.43
N ALA A 509 9.16 59.22 -22.64
CA ALA A 509 8.10 60.02 -21.99
C ALA A 509 6.85 60.59 -22.74
N GLU A 510 5.70 59.97 -22.40
CA GLU A 510 4.57 60.59 -21.65
C GLU A 510 3.39 61.32 -22.36
N SER A 511 2.16 60.97 -21.91
CA SER A 511 0.84 61.61 -22.16
C SER A 511 0.26 61.51 -23.60
N ASP A 512 -1.05 61.63 -23.88
CA ASP A 512 -2.20 62.10 -23.07
C ASP A 512 -3.55 61.46 -23.52
N ARG A 513 -4.66 61.72 -22.80
CA ARG A 513 -6.02 61.16 -22.99
C ARG A 513 -6.85 61.85 -24.10
N LYS A 514 -7.80 61.12 -24.72
CA LYS A 514 -9.20 61.59 -24.97
C LYS A 514 -10.22 60.60 -25.56
N ASP A 515 -11.32 60.42 -24.82
CA ASP A 515 -12.76 60.52 -25.16
C ASP A 515 -13.45 59.91 -26.41
N ARG A 516 -14.72 59.51 -26.16
CA ARG A 516 -15.87 59.19 -27.05
C ARG A 516 -15.88 57.82 -27.75
N GLU A 517 -16.87 56.92 -27.60
CA GLU A 517 -18.34 56.98 -27.41
C GLU A 517 -19.19 57.13 -28.69
N SER A 518 -20.15 56.20 -28.86
CA SER A 518 -21.41 56.28 -29.63
C SER A 518 -21.57 55.52 -30.97
N SER A 519 -22.73 54.85 -31.08
CA SER A 519 -23.46 54.40 -32.30
C SER A 519 -22.95 53.14 -33.04
N ARG A 520 -23.81 52.26 -33.57
CA ARG A 520 -25.29 52.25 -33.71
C ARG A 520 -25.85 50.82 -33.81
N ALA A 521 -27.18 50.64 -33.73
CA ALA A 521 -27.83 49.33 -33.65
C ALA A 521 -29.12 49.19 -34.50
N ARG A 522 -29.58 47.93 -34.65
CA ARG A 522 -30.96 47.43 -34.97
C ARG A 522 -31.47 47.39 -36.42
N LEU A 523 -32.01 46.21 -36.79
CA LEU A 523 -33.33 45.88 -37.43
C LEU A 523 -33.34 44.32 -37.63
N MET A 524 -34.19 43.50 -36.99
CA MET A 524 -35.59 43.11 -37.31
C MET A 524 -35.84 42.78 -38.81
N GLY A 525 -36.50 41.67 -39.23
CA GLY A 525 -37.14 40.55 -38.50
C GLY A 525 -37.75 39.44 -39.43
N ASN A 526 -38.39 38.43 -38.81
CA ASN A 526 -39.12 37.20 -39.28
C ASN A 526 -40.20 37.39 -40.41
N PRO A 527 -40.99 36.37 -40.88
CA PRO A 527 -40.82 34.89 -41.09
C PRO A 527 -41.41 34.28 -42.42
N ASP A 528 -41.26 32.95 -42.59
CA ASP A 528 -42.16 31.91 -43.18
C ASP A 528 -42.87 32.00 -44.58
N ALA A 529 -42.58 30.99 -45.43
CA ALA A 529 -43.46 30.17 -46.29
C ALA A 529 -42.58 29.21 -47.16
N GLY A 530 -43.00 28.05 -47.71
CA GLY A 530 -44.25 27.31 -47.64
C GLY A 530 -44.53 26.45 -48.91
N VAL A 531 -44.47 25.10 -48.79
CA VAL A 531 -45.16 24.07 -49.62
C VAL A 531 -44.72 23.80 -51.08
N SER A 532 -44.58 22.49 -51.42
CA SER A 532 -45.05 21.78 -52.64
C SER A 532 -43.99 20.88 -53.33
N ARG A 533 -44.26 19.76 -54.05
CA ARG A 533 -45.18 18.59 -53.94
C ARG A 533 -44.91 17.66 -55.15
N ALA A 534 -45.03 16.33 -54.98
CA ALA A 534 -45.25 15.31 -56.04
C ALA A 534 -44.11 15.04 -57.07
N ASP A 535 -44.02 13.91 -57.78
CA ASP A 535 -44.46 12.48 -57.63
C ASP A 535 -43.92 11.68 -58.85
N ILE A 536 -44.23 10.37 -58.99
CA ILE A 536 -44.08 9.50 -60.20
C ILE A 536 -42.63 8.98 -60.47
N SER A 537 -42.31 7.75 -60.90
CA SER A 537 -42.74 6.34 -60.71
C SER A 537 -42.34 5.51 -61.95
N GLY A 538 -42.01 4.22 -61.80
CA GLY A 538 -41.83 3.27 -62.92
C GLY A 538 -40.36 2.80 -63.13
N THR A 539 -39.93 1.55 -63.36
CA THR A 539 -40.41 0.12 -63.25
C THR A 539 -39.81 -0.68 -64.44
N ARG A 540 -39.46 -1.96 -64.23
CA ARG A 540 -39.08 -3.02 -65.23
C ARG A 540 -37.60 -2.99 -65.71
N ALA A 541 -36.78 -4.06 -65.82
CA ALA A 541 -36.82 -5.54 -65.81
C ALA A 541 -36.56 -6.24 -67.18
N GLY A 542 -35.58 -7.16 -67.22
CA GLY A 542 -35.05 -8.02 -68.31
C GLY A 542 -33.63 -8.52 -67.91
N LEU A 543 -33.21 -9.81 -67.94
CA LEU A 543 -33.17 -10.86 -69.01
C LEU A 543 -32.14 -10.52 -70.12
N ASP A 544 -31.25 -11.38 -70.64
CA ASP A 544 -30.92 -12.83 -70.45
C ASP A 544 -29.50 -13.14 -71.05
N GLU A 545 -29.04 -14.41 -71.05
CA GLU A 545 -27.99 -15.06 -71.90
C GLU A 545 -26.49 -14.64 -71.74
N ASP A 546 -25.47 -15.37 -72.24
CA ASP A 546 -25.00 -16.78 -72.12
C ASP A 546 -23.66 -16.92 -72.93
N GLU A 547 -22.94 -18.07 -72.90
CA GLU A 547 -21.79 -18.47 -73.80
C GLU A 547 -20.44 -17.65 -73.70
N GLU A 548 -19.23 -18.16 -74.00
CA GLU A 548 -18.59 -19.50 -74.01
C GLU A 548 -17.03 -19.34 -74.01
N ASP A 549 -16.29 -20.37 -73.56
CA ASP A 549 -14.89 -20.82 -73.88
C ASP A 549 -13.65 -19.89 -74.13
N GLY A 550 -12.45 -20.42 -73.80
CA GLY A 550 -11.22 -20.14 -74.60
C GLY A 550 -9.87 -19.88 -73.89
N GLU A 551 -9.16 -20.94 -73.52
CA GLU A 551 -7.69 -21.18 -73.43
C GLU A 551 -6.61 -20.06 -73.29
N ASP A 552 -5.66 -20.33 -72.36
CA ASP A 552 -4.19 -20.19 -72.39
C ASP A 552 -3.43 -18.86 -72.67
N GLY A 553 -2.38 -18.60 -71.87
CA GLY A 553 -1.31 -17.64 -72.20
C GLY A 553 -0.55 -17.01 -71.02
N GLU A 554 0.71 -17.38 -70.83
CA GLU A 554 1.62 -17.01 -69.74
C GLU A 554 1.99 -15.50 -69.58
N ASP A 555 2.50 -15.19 -68.38
CA ASP A 555 3.50 -14.16 -68.03
C ASP A 555 3.28 -12.66 -68.34
N ALA A 556 3.09 -11.86 -67.27
CA ALA A 556 4.08 -10.84 -66.85
C ALA A 556 3.76 -10.19 -65.50
N VAL A 557 4.69 -10.25 -64.54
CA VAL A 557 4.62 -9.50 -63.27
C VAL A 557 5.06 -8.05 -63.48
N LEU A 558 4.14 -7.08 -63.36
CA LEU A 558 4.50 -5.65 -63.28
C LEU A 558 3.74 -4.87 -62.20
N VAL A 559 4.48 -3.93 -61.60
CA VAL A 559 4.17 -3.23 -60.34
C VAL A 559 3.00 -2.23 -60.48
N GLY A 560 1.90 -2.49 -59.78
CA GLY A 560 0.71 -1.63 -59.72
C GLY A 560 0.75 -0.58 -58.60
N ARG A 561 1.03 0.67 -58.98
CA ARG A 561 1.06 1.88 -58.13
C ARG A 561 -0.31 2.15 -57.45
N ARG A 562 -0.44 1.98 -56.13
CA ARG A 562 -1.69 2.24 -55.40
C ARG A 562 -1.97 3.75 -55.31
N ARG A 563 -3.19 4.18 -55.69
CA ARG A 563 -3.68 5.57 -55.55
C ARG A 563 -4.08 5.87 -54.09
N PRO A 564 -4.13 7.14 -53.66
CA PRO A 564 -4.52 7.51 -52.31
C PRO A 564 -6.05 7.59 -52.18
N ASP A 565 -6.61 6.90 -51.18
CA ASP A 565 -8.00 7.09 -50.76
C ASP A 565 -8.04 8.15 -49.65
N LEU A 566 -8.94 9.13 -49.81
CA LEU A 566 -9.13 10.24 -48.88
C LEU A 566 -10.18 9.89 -47.82
N GLU A 567 -9.91 10.38 -46.60
CA GLU A 567 -10.87 10.73 -45.53
C GLU A 567 -11.95 9.71 -45.11
N ILE A 568 -11.83 9.20 -43.88
CA ILE A 568 -12.72 9.66 -42.79
C ILE A 568 -11.86 9.92 -41.55
N GLY A 569 -11.87 11.15 -41.02
CA GLY A 569 -11.17 11.49 -39.78
C GLY A 569 -12.00 11.09 -38.55
N GLU A 570 -11.68 9.95 -37.93
CA GLU A 570 -12.18 9.63 -36.59
C GLU A 570 -11.49 10.51 -35.55
N THR A 571 -12.05 11.68 -35.26
CA THR A 571 -11.69 12.50 -34.08
C THR A 571 -12.29 11.91 -32.80
N GLY A 572 -12.01 10.64 -32.56
CA GLY A 572 -12.24 9.96 -31.30
C GLY A 572 -10.94 9.93 -30.49
N GLU A 573 -10.65 11.01 -29.74
CA GLU A 573 -9.61 10.99 -28.71
C GLU A 573 -10.01 10.07 -27.55
N GLY A 574 -9.90 8.77 -27.79
CA GLY A 574 -10.00 7.77 -26.74
C GLY A 574 -8.79 7.90 -25.81
N VAL A 575 -9.04 8.26 -24.55
CA VAL A 575 -8.02 8.25 -23.49
C VAL A 575 -7.31 6.90 -23.52
N THR A 576 -6.01 6.90 -23.80
CA THR A 576 -5.27 5.65 -23.91
C THR A 576 -5.26 4.93 -22.56
N THR A 577 -5.25 3.60 -22.58
CA THR A 577 -5.14 2.80 -21.34
C THR A 577 -3.83 3.06 -20.59
N GLU A 578 -2.81 3.56 -21.29
CA GLU A 578 -1.51 3.91 -20.73
C GLU A 578 -1.54 5.26 -20.00
N ASP A 579 -2.22 6.29 -20.53
CA ASP A 579 -2.42 7.57 -19.84
C ASP A 579 -3.16 7.40 -18.50
N LEU A 580 -4.19 6.54 -18.49
CA LEU A 580 -4.95 6.23 -17.28
C LEU A 580 -4.08 5.50 -16.25
N SER A 581 -3.22 4.58 -16.71
CA SER A 581 -2.26 3.85 -15.87
C SER A 581 -1.20 4.78 -15.26
N ALA A 582 -0.66 5.72 -16.05
CA ALA A 582 0.31 6.71 -15.60
C ALA A 582 -0.29 7.66 -14.55
N LYS A 583 -1.49 8.17 -14.80
CA LYS A 583 -2.26 8.99 -13.84
C LYS A 583 -2.53 8.22 -12.54
N ALA A 584 -2.96 6.96 -12.63
CA ALA A 584 -3.18 6.11 -11.46
C ALA A 584 -1.91 5.92 -10.62
N GLY A 585 -0.76 5.65 -11.25
CA GLY A 585 0.53 5.50 -10.56
C GLY A 585 0.96 6.75 -9.78
N ILE A 586 0.78 7.94 -10.35
CA ILE A 586 1.04 9.22 -9.65
C ILE A 586 0.11 9.37 -8.43
N ILE A 587 -1.18 9.11 -8.62
CA ILE A 587 -2.20 9.24 -7.57
C ILE A 587 -1.95 8.25 -6.41
N LEU A 588 -1.53 7.03 -6.72
CA LEU A 588 -1.13 6.02 -5.74
C LEU A 588 0.18 6.41 -5.01
N GLY A 589 1.14 7.03 -5.71
CA GLY A 589 2.32 7.61 -5.08
C GLY A 589 2.00 8.73 -4.10
N ILE A 590 1.07 9.62 -4.46
CA ILE A 590 0.56 10.66 -3.55
C ILE A 590 -0.14 10.03 -2.34
N HIS A 591 -1.03 9.05 -2.56
CA HIS A 591 -1.70 8.33 -1.49
C HIS A 591 -0.69 7.74 -0.50
N ASN A 592 0.40 7.12 -0.97
CA ASN A 592 1.46 6.58 -0.12
C ASN A 592 2.14 7.65 0.76
N ILE A 593 2.33 8.87 0.26
CA ILE A 593 2.83 9.99 1.09
C ILE A 593 1.85 10.32 2.22
N PHE A 594 0.54 10.36 1.95
CA PHE A 594 -0.48 10.57 2.98
C PHE A 594 -0.61 9.41 3.98
N VAL A 595 -0.17 8.21 3.61
CA VAL A 595 -0.03 7.04 4.50
C VAL A 595 1.22 7.13 5.38
N VAL A 596 2.34 7.62 4.84
CA VAL A 596 3.68 7.57 5.46
C VAL A 596 3.99 8.77 6.36
N ILE A 597 3.71 10.01 5.93
CA ILE A 597 3.93 11.22 6.75
C ILE A 597 3.31 11.14 8.17
N PRO A 598 2.05 10.72 8.37
CA PRO A 598 1.45 10.69 9.72
C PRO A 598 2.14 9.73 10.68
N GLN A 599 2.88 8.73 10.17
CA GLN A 599 3.62 7.77 10.99
C GLN A 599 4.79 8.47 11.67
N PHE A 600 5.57 9.29 10.96
CA PHE A 600 6.62 10.13 11.56
C PHE A 600 6.07 11.03 12.67
N LEU A 601 4.92 11.67 12.43
CA LEU A 601 4.26 12.53 13.41
C LEU A 601 3.90 11.76 14.69
N VAL A 602 3.19 10.64 14.55
CA VAL A 602 2.72 9.88 15.72
C VAL A 602 3.88 9.17 16.43
N THR A 603 4.94 8.76 15.73
CA THR A 603 6.15 8.23 16.36
C THR A 603 6.86 9.28 17.21
N GLY A 604 7.04 10.51 16.71
CA GLY A 604 7.59 11.61 17.50
C GLY A 604 6.73 11.95 18.71
N VAL A 605 5.41 12.03 18.55
CA VAL A 605 4.46 12.24 19.66
C VAL A 605 4.52 11.09 20.68
N SER A 606 4.61 9.83 20.23
CA SER A 606 4.75 8.66 21.10
C SER A 606 6.05 8.75 21.91
N SER A 607 7.17 9.08 21.27
CA SER A 607 8.46 9.27 21.94
C SER A 607 8.38 10.34 23.02
N ILE A 608 7.72 11.48 22.76
CA ILE A 608 7.53 12.55 23.76
C ILE A 608 6.66 12.06 24.92
N ILE A 609 5.55 11.37 24.65
CA ILE A 609 4.68 10.81 25.68
C ILE A 609 5.45 9.84 26.58
N PHE A 610 6.19 8.90 26.00
CA PHE A 610 7.03 7.98 26.76
C PHE A 610 8.11 8.72 27.56
N ALA A 611 8.76 9.74 27.00
CA ALA A 611 9.77 10.53 27.70
C ALA A 611 9.23 11.35 28.89
N VAL A 612 7.94 11.69 28.87
CA VAL A 612 7.25 12.46 29.93
C VAL A 612 6.60 11.57 30.99
N PHE A 613 6.03 10.43 30.59
CA PHE A 613 5.25 9.57 31.49
C PHE A 613 6.02 8.34 32.03
N ASP A 614 7.18 7.97 31.45
CA ASP A 614 7.99 6.82 31.87
C ASP A 614 9.37 7.23 32.46
N THR A 615 9.41 8.28 33.27
CA THR A 615 10.67 8.97 33.68
C THR A 615 11.64 8.15 34.54
N ASP A 616 11.21 7.04 35.14
CA ASP A 616 11.88 6.39 36.29
C ASP A 616 12.97 5.36 35.93
N THR A 617 13.37 5.25 34.66
CA THR A 617 14.42 4.29 34.21
C THR A 617 15.81 4.92 33.97
N ARG A 618 15.99 6.22 34.24
CA ARG A 618 17.27 6.91 33.97
C ARG A 618 18.38 6.61 35.00
N ASP A 619 18.02 6.23 36.24
CA ASP A 619 18.97 6.03 37.35
C ASP A 619 19.19 4.56 37.74
N SER A 620 18.76 3.60 36.91
CA SER A 620 18.86 2.16 37.19
C SER A 620 20.30 1.59 37.24
N SER A 621 21.31 2.40 36.92
CA SER A 621 22.74 2.06 37.01
C SER A 621 23.30 2.07 38.44
N SER A 622 22.47 2.25 39.47
CA SER A 622 22.86 2.16 40.90
C SER A 622 21.86 1.37 41.77
N ALA A 623 21.32 0.27 41.24
CA ALA A 623 20.39 -0.61 41.98
C ALA A 623 21.13 -1.72 42.77
N ASN A 624 21.74 -1.37 43.91
CA ASN A 624 22.43 -2.33 44.79
C ASN A 624 21.77 -2.51 46.19
N ASN A 625 20.53 -2.06 46.34
CA ASN A 625 19.71 -2.18 47.56
C ASN A 625 18.25 -2.46 47.20
N GLY A 626 17.46 -3.03 48.14
CA GLY A 626 16.12 -3.64 47.95
C GLY A 626 14.96 -2.76 47.46
N VAL A 627 15.22 -1.64 46.81
CA VAL A 627 14.22 -0.72 46.21
C VAL A 627 13.62 -1.29 44.90
N GLY A 628 14.19 -2.39 44.37
CA GLY A 628 13.83 -2.96 43.08
C GLY A 628 12.35 -3.35 42.91
N ALA A 629 11.64 -3.72 43.97
CA ALA A 629 10.20 -4.02 43.88
C ALA A 629 9.35 -2.75 43.69
N ALA A 630 9.65 -1.67 44.43
CA ALA A 630 8.95 -0.39 44.30
C ALA A 630 9.24 0.28 42.95
N ASN A 631 10.49 0.23 42.48
CA ASN A 631 10.86 0.76 41.17
C ASN A 631 10.27 -0.07 40.01
N ALA A 632 10.22 -1.40 40.14
CA ALA A 632 9.48 -2.24 39.18
C ALA A 632 7.97 -1.95 39.19
N MET A 633 7.40 -1.62 40.35
CA MET A 633 5.99 -1.23 40.47
C MET A 633 5.71 0.15 39.85
N ASN A 634 6.61 1.13 39.97
CA ASN A 634 6.50 2.41 39.25
C ASN A 634 6.63 2.20 37.73
N ALA A 635 7.60 1.41 37.29
CA ALA A 635 7.79 1.08 35.86
C ALA A 635 6.65 0.25 35.26
N ALA A 636 5.95 -0.56 36.07
CA ALA A 636 4.70 -1.25 35.70
C ALA A 636 3.44 -0.38 35.92
N GLY A 637 3.58 0.80 36.55
CA GLY A 637 2.49 1.72 36.86
C GLY A 637 2.21 2.72 35.74
N SER A 638 3.22 3.08 34.93
CA SER A 638 3.08 4.04 33.85
C SER A 638 2.41 3.42 32.60
N ASN A 639 1.09 3.58 32.51
CA ASN A 639 0.31 3.17 31.33
C ASN A 639 0.43 4.21 30.20
N SER A 640 1.66 4.55 29.82
CA SER A 640 1.98 5.60 28.84
C SER A 640 1.45 5.29 27.44
N VAL A 641 1.44 4.00 27.06
CA VAL A 641 0.89 3.51 25.78
C VAL A 641 -0.59 3.86 25.62
N VAL A 642 -1.35 3.89 26.72
CA VAL A 642 -2.77 4.27 26.68
C VAL A 642 -2.97 5.70 26.16
N TYR A 643 -2.12 6.66 26.51
CA TYR A 643 -2.24 8.03 25.98
C TYR A 643 -1.98 8.08 24.47
N VAL A 644 -1.02 7.29 23.99
CA VAL A 644 -0.76 7.15 22.54
C VAL A 644 -1.97 6.57 21.82
N PHE A 645 -2.58 5.51 22.36
CA PHE A 645 -3.81 4.92 21.80
C PHE A 645 -4.97 5.92 21.80
N ARG A 646 -5.12 6.78 22.82
CA ARG A 646 -6.16 7.84 22.84
C ARG A 646 -5.99 8.86 21.73
N ILE A 647 -4.77 9.30 21.47
CA ILE A 647 -4.48 10.23 20.36
C ILE A 647 -4.83 9.56 19.03
N GLY A 648 -4.50 8.27 18.89
CA GLY A 648 -4.96 7.46 17.76
C GLY A 648 -6.49 7.36 17.67
N GLY A 649 -7.20 7.20 18.79
CA GLY A 649 -8.66 7.20 18.85
C GLY A 649 -9.31 8.53 18.44
N ILE A 650 -8.70 9.66 18.82
CA ILE A 650 -9.13 11.01 18.40
C ILE A 650 -8.90 11.19 16.90
N ALA A 651 -7.74 10.78 16.38
CA ALA A 651 -7.49 10.79 14.93
C ALA A 651 -8.50 9.90 14.17
N ALA A 652 -8.88 8.75 14.72
CA ALA A 652 -9.91 7.89 14.16
C ALA A 652 -11.31 8.53 14.18
N LEU A 653 -11.66 9.34 15.18
CA LEU A 653 -12.89 10.15 15.15
C LEU A 653 -12.86 11.20 14.03
N ILE A 654 -11.71 11.85 13.78
CA ILE A 654 -11.55 12.78 12.65
C ILE A 654 -11.72 12.02 11.33
N ALA A 655 -11.06 10.86 11.17
CA ALA A 655 -11.21 10.00 10.00
C ALA A 655 -12.68 9.55 9.81
N PHE A 656 -13.40 9.17 10.88
CA PHE A 656 -14.82 8.84 10.84
C PHE A 656 -15.67 9.99 10.29
N VAL A 657 -15.53 11.21 10.84
CA VAL A 657 -16.32 12.37 10.41
C VAL A 657 -16.05 12.72 8.95
N LEU A 658 -14.79 12.64 8.50
CA LEU A 658 -14.41 12.89 7.12
C LEU A 658 -14.94 11.79 6.17
N SER A 659 -14.78 10.51 6.51
CA SER A 659 -15.35 9.38 5.76
C SER A 659 -16.87 9.43 5.68
N TRP A 660 -17.55 9.84 6.76
CA TRP A 660 -19.00 9.99 6.76
C TRP A 660 -19.47 11.13 5.84
N ARG A 661 -18.75 12.25 5.81
CA ARG A 661 -18.99 13.36 4.87
C ARG A 661 -18.77 12.92 3.42
N LEU A 662 -17.66 12.25 3.12
CA LEU A 662 -17.39 11.65 1.81
C LEU A 662 -18.50 10.65 1.41
N ALA A 663 -18.92 9.79 2.33
CA ALA A 663 -19.99 8.82 2.09
C ALA A 663 -21.36 9.48 1.85
N LYS A 664 -21.60 10.69 2.38
CA LYS A 664 -22.79 11.47 2.03
C LYS A 664 -22.62 12.12 0.65
N GLU A 665 -21.46 12.71 0.36
CA GLU A 665 -21.16 13.32 -0.94
C GLU A 665 -21.29 12.30 -2.10
N LEU A 666 -20.72 11.11 -1.95
CA LEU A 666 -20.80 10.03 -2.97
C LEU A 666 -22.21 9.46 -3.15
N ARG A 667 -23.07 9.49 -2.12
CA ARG A 667 -24.48 9.03 -2.23
C ARG A 667 -25.41 10.04 -2.91
N HIS A 668 -24.97 11.29 -3.07
CA HIS A 668 -25.73 12.33 -3.77
C HIS A 668 -25.32 12.51 -5.25
N ARG A 669 -24.30 11.78 -5.72
CA ARG A 669 -23.88 11.67 -7.13
C ARG A 669 -24.51 10.42 -7.78
#